data_AF-A0A166GZI6-F1
#
_entry.id   AF-A0A166GZI6-F1
#
_cell.length_a   1.000
_cell.length_b   1.000
_cell.length_c   1.000
_cell.angle_alpha   90.00
_cell.angle_beta   90.00
_cell.angle_gamma   90.00
#
_symmetry.space_group_name_H-M   'P 1'
#
loop_
_entity.id
_entity.type
_entity.pdbx_description
1 polymer ?
#
loop_
_entity_poly.entity_id
_entity_poly.type
_entity_poly.pdbx_seq_one_letter_code
_entity_poly.pdbx_strand_id
1 'polypeptide(L)'
;MAEKEQQEEEHFDVLTKTGHKAGFTKPRSAVHRDGDYHRAVHVWIYAESTQELLLQRRADCKDSWPGLWDISSAGHISAGDSSLITASVTNGGTFINNEYCDVYLVTTLEPIPLEAFTLQESEVSAVKYISFEEYRSMLANKDPQYVPYDIDGQYGQLFNIILRRYKGNVEERSLDLQKKLSRYAPVSLNPELMGLTDADKGALKYIIKAAMIMNDIFYLQIWYSNPSLRDWLSKNAEVSSLDNLKWRYYCINKSPWSCIDENESFLSTADSAIKLLPEVTTPVTGWKGLQYRSAFPVEKAPSANFYPPDMDKMEFELWKDSLTVDQRQEATGFFSVIKRHCELDLDSSKCSNATINSTLPYDLYVVPYSQEYKKFLAKAAEFLRKAGDMTSTPSLKRLLHGKADAFLTNDYYESDIAWMELDSKLDITIGPYETYEDAIFGYKATFEAFIGIRDDEATAQLKLFGDYLQVLEKNLPLDDVYKSEDVIAAPIRVVQLLYNAGDVKGPQTVAFNLPNDERIVKDRGTSMVILKNVSEAKFKLILRPIADVCITKEQQNYVDFNSFFTHTICHECCHGIGPHSITLPSGKKSTVRLELQELHSALEEAKADIVGLWAVKYLIDKDVLPNTSIRSMYVSFLAGCFRSVRFGLEEAHGKGQALQFNWLFEKGAIVLHEGDTFSVDFDKVEGAVESLSRKILTIQAMGDKDAANELLQKYCDMTQPLKIALQKLEIVQVPVDIAPTFPIADQVLQTSPER
;
A
#
# COMPACT_ATOMS: atom_id res chain seq x y z
N MET A 1 -15.27 29.70 57.16
CA MET A 1 -14.13 29.23 56.34
C MET A 1 -14.72 28.35 55.27
N ALA A 2 -14.76 28.82 54.03
CA ALA A 2 -15.14 27.98 52.90
C ALA A 2 -13.97 27.04 52.60
N GLU A 3 -14.23 25.73 52.56
CA GLU A 3 -13.29 24.74 52.05
C GLU A 3 -13.00 25.08 50.58
N LYS A 4 -11.73 25.32 50.26
CA LYS A 4 -11.27 25.33 48.87
C LYS A 4 -11.36 23.89 48.38
N GLU A 5 -12.21 23.63 47.40
CA GLU A 5 -12.06 22.43 46.56
C GLU A 5 -10.61 22.41 46.04
N GLN A 6 -9.83 21.41 46.46
CA GLN A 6 -8.54 21.11 45.85
C GLN A 6 -8.84 20.54 44.47
N GLN A 7 -8.66 21.37 43.45
CA GLN A 7 -8.63 20.92 42.07
C GLN A 7 -7.44 19.94 41.93
N GLU A 8 -7.69 18.69 41.54
CA GLU A 8 -6.63 17.71 41.30
C GLU A 8 -5.63 18.25 40.27
N GLU A 9 -4.34 18.11 40.55
CA GLU A 9 -3.27 18.60 39.68
C GLU A 9 -3.07 17.64 38.50
N GLU A 10 -3.16 18.18 37.28
CA GLU A 10 -2.95 17.45 36.04
C GLU A 10 -1.56 16.78 36.00
N HIS A 11 -1.49 15.55 35.49
CA HIS A 11 -0.25 14.80 35.33
C HIS A 11 0.14 14.74 33.85
N PHE A 12 1.43 14.77 33.55
CA PHE A 12 1.95 14.60 32.19
C PHE A 12 2.83 13.36 32.07
N ASP A 13 2.82 12.76 30.88
CA ASP A 13 3.84 11.78 30.48
C ASP A 13 5.20 12.48 30.37
N VAL A 14 6.20 11.98 31.09
CA VAL A 14 7.57 12.47 30.95
C VAL A 14 8.21 11.84 29.72
N LEU A 15 8.87 12.65 28.91
CA LEU A 15 9.56 12.24 27.70
C LEU A 15 11.07 12.28 27.89
N THR A 16 11.74 11.50 27.06
CA THR A 16 13.18 11.57 26.83
C THR A 16 13.53 12.80 26.00
N LYS A 17 14.82 13.15 25.96
CA LYS A 17 15.35 14.24 25.11
C LYS A 17 15.17 14.02 23.60
N THR A 18 14.69 12.86 23.19
CA THR A 18 14.40 12.52 21.79
C THR A 18 12.89 12.41 21.53
N GLY A 19 12.04 12.72 22.52
CA GLY A 19 10.58 12.76 22.38
C GLY A 19 9.84 11.45 22.66
N HIS A 20 10.55 10.35 22.96
CA HIS A 20 9.92 9.08 23.36
C HIS A 20 9.45 9.12 24.82
N LYS A 21 8.35 8.41 25.15
CA LYS A 21 7.87 8.28 26.54
C LYS A 21 8.94 7.63 27.43
N ALA A 22 9.17 8.21 28.60
CA ALA A 22 10.12 7.70 29.59
C ALA A 22 9.53 6.58 30.49
N GLY A 23 8.23 6.27 30.33
CA GLY A 23 7.54 5.20 31.05
C GLY A 23 7.02 5.57 32.43
N PHE A 24 6.99 6.86 32.79
CA PHE A 24 6.41 7.36 34.04
C PHE A 24 5.79 8.75 33.86
N THR A 25 4.92 9.13 34.79
CA THR A 25 4.21 10.41 34.79
C THR A 25 4.63 11.28 35.98
N LYS A 26 4.43 12.59 35.87
CA LYS A 26 4.66 13.55 36.95
C LYS A 26 3.55 14.60 36.98
N PRO A 27 3.20 15.16 38.16
CA PRO A 27 2.35 16.35 38.21
C PRO A 27 2.96 17.49 37.40
N ARG A 28 2.13 18.28 36.71
CA ARG A 28 2.53 19.40 35.86
C ARG A 28 3.56 20.32 36.53
N SER A 29 3.33 20.73 37.77
CA SER A 29 4.26 21.62 38.48
C SER A 29 5.63 20.99 38.69
N ALA A 30 5.70 19.67 38.86
CA ALA A 30 6.96 18.94 39.00
C ALA A 30 7.69 18.81 37.66
N VAL A 31 6.98 18.47 36.57
CA VAL A 31 7.54 18.41 35.21
C VAL A 31 8.21 19.73 34.86
N HIS A 32 7.48 20.81 35.02
CA HIS A 32 7.95 22.12 34.61
C HIS A 32 9.00 22.72 35.57
N ARG A 33 8.96 22.40 36.87
CA ARG A 33 10.01 22.76 37.85
C ARG A 33 11.33 22.03 37.54
N ASP A 34 11.23 20.74 37.21
CA ASP A 34 12.39 19.89 36.95
C ASP A 34 12.93 20.06 35.51
N GLY A 35 12.16 20.71 34.63
CA GLY A 35 12.51 20.92 33.22
C GLY A 35 12.39 19.67 32.37
N ASP A 36 11.51 18.74 32.76
CA ASP A 36 11.30 17.48 32.06
C ASP A 36 10.60 17.72 30.71
N TYR A 37 10.98 16.91 29.71
CA TYR A 37 10.33 16.95 28.41
C TYR A 37 8.91 16.41 28.51
N HIS A 38 7.95 17.06 27.87
CA HIS A 38 6.54 16.69 27.88
C HIS A 38 5.85 17.18 26.58
N ARG A 39 4.64 16.69 26.27
CA ARG A 39 3.93 17.08 25.04
C ARG A 39 2.98 18.26 25.24
N ALA A 40 2.84 19.05 24.19
CA ALA A 40 1.82 20.08 24.04
C ALA A 40 1.15 19.95 22.67
N VAL A 41 -0.04 20.55 22.51
CA VAL A 41 -0.78 20.60 21.25
C VAL A 41 -1.00 22.04 20.83
N HIS A 42 -0.74 22.33 19.57
CA HIS A 42 -0.88 23.66 18.98
C HIS A 42 -1.78 23.56 17.76
N VAL A 43 -2.84 24.36 17.69
CA VAL A 43 -3.81 24.34 16.60
C VAL A 43 -3.81 25.69 15.89
N TRP A 44 -3.68 25.65 14.57
CA TRP A 44 -3.80 26.78 13.66
C TRP A 44 -5.08 26.62 12.85
N ILE A 45 -6.00 27.56 12.98
CA ILE A 45 -7.23 27.62 12.18
C ILE A 45 -7.02 28.66 11.08
N TYR A 46 -6.96 28.17 9.85
CA TYR A 46 -6.79 28.97 8.64
C TYR A 46 -8.09 28.97 7.82
N ALA A 47 -8.61 30.16 7.51
CA ALA A 47 -9.77 30.34 6.66
C ALA A 47 -9.33 30.50 5.19
N GLU A 48 -9.72 29.55 4.34
CA GLU A 48 -9.30 29.47 2.93
C GLU A 48 -9.84 30.64 2.10
N SER A 49 -11.09 31.06 2.30
CA SER A 49 -11.72 32.13 1.52
C SER A 49 -11.08 33.50 1.72
N THR A 50 -10.62 33.80 2.94
CA THR A 50 -10.00 35.10 3.28
C THR A 50 -8.47 35.05 3.38
N GLN A 51 -7.89 33.85 3.41
CA GLN A 51 -6.47 33.62 3.67
C GLN A 51 -5.99 34.15 5.03
N GLU A 52 -6.87 34.06 6.03
CA GLU A 52 -6.60 34.55 7.38
C GLU A 52 -6.39 33.42 8.38
N LEU A 53 -5.59 33.70 9.41
CA LEU A 53 -5.43 32.88 10.59
C LEU A 53 -6.26 33.44 11.72
N LEU A 54 -6.94 32.55 12.45
CA LEU A 54 -7.54 32.90 13.73
C LEU A 54 -6.44 33.00 14.79
N LEU A 55 -6.37 34.11 15.49
CA LEU A 55 -5.52 34.30 16.65
C LEU A 55 -6.38 34.48 17.91
N GLN A 56 -5.84 34.04 19.04
CA GLN A 56 -6.40 34.31 20.35
C GLN A 56 -5.54 35.34 21.09
N ARG A 57 -6.14 36.22 21.87
CA ARG A 57 -5.42 37.08 22.81
C ARG A 57 -5.42 36.42 24.16
N ARG A 58 -4.23 36.16 24.69
CA ARG A 58 -4.04 35.55 26.02
C ARG A 58 -4.65 36.47 27.09
N ALA A 59 -5.24 35.89 28.12
CA ALA A 59 -5.79 36.64 29.24
C ALA A 59 -4.66 37.37 30.00
N ASP A 60 -4.98 38.52 30.59
CA ASP A 60 -4.00 39.34 31.31
C ASP A 60 -3.49 38.65 32.60
N CYS A 61 -4.22 37.64 33.07
CA CYS A 61 -3.86 36.83 34.24
C CYS A 61 -2.92 35.66 33.94
N LYS A 62 -2.48 35.46 32.68
CA LYS A 62 -1.58 34.38 32.30
C LYS A 62 -0.14 34.62 32.80
N ASP A 63 0.49 33.56 33.29
CA ASP A 63 1.89 33.60 33.75
C ASP A 63 2.89 33.83 32.61
N SER A 64 2.56 33.38 31.39
CA SER A 64 3.37 33.53 30.19
C SER A 64 2.65 34.32 29.11
N TRP A 65 3.33 35.33 28.59
CA TRP A 65 2.88 36.21 27.51
C TRP A 65 1.47 36.82 27.74
N PRO A 66 1.17 37.41 28.91
CA PRO A 66 -0.14 37.99 29.19
C PRO A 66 -0.49 39.11 28.20
N GLY A 67 -1.74 39.13 27.73
CA GLY A 67 -2.26 40.14 26.82
C GLY A 67 -1.73 40.07 25.38
N LEU A 68 -0.81 39.15 25.05
CA LEU A 68 -0.27 39.00 23.71
C LEU A 68 -1.18 38.14 22.81
N TRP A 69 -1.14 38.40 21.51
CA TRP A 69 -1.76 37.57 20.49
C TRP A 69 -0.94 36.31 20.24
N ASP A 70 -1.61 35.18 20.32
CA ASP A 70 -1.09 33.83 20.18
C ASP A 70 -1.84 33.10 19.06
N ILE A 71 -1.33 31.92 18.67
CA ILE A 71 -1.96 31.03 17.69
C ILE A 71 -3.36 30.59 18.12
N SER A 72 -4.14 29.98 17.22
CA SER A 72 -5.59 29.78 17.41
C SER A 72 -5.97 29.04 18.69
N SER A 73 -5.19 28.03 19.07
CA SER A 73 -5.28 27.36 20.37
C SER A 73 -3.95 26.68 20.71
N ALA A 74 -3.59 26.65 21.99
CA ALA A 74 -2.42 25.94 22.51
C ALA A 74 -2.73 25.38 23.90
N GLY A 75 -2.34 24.13 24.17
CA GLY A 75 -2.60 23.44 25.43
C GLY A 75 -1.60 22.31 25.70
N HIS A 76 -1.58 21.82 26.94
CA HIS A 76 -0.77 20.67 27.33
C HIS A 76 -1.51 19.35 27.04
N ILE A 77 -0.77 18.24 26.94
CA ILE A 77 -1.36 16.90 26.81
C ILE A 77 -1.26 16.18 28.17
N SER A 78 -2.41 15.89 28.76
CA SER A 78 -2.58 15.04 29.93
C SER A 78 -1.94 13.65 29.73
N ALA A 79 -1.44 13.06 30.81
CA ALA A 79 -0.83 11.74 30.79
C ALA A 79 -1.82 10.67 30.30
N GLY A 80 -1.40 9.86 29.33
CA GLY A 80 -2.23 8.81 28.75
C GLY A 80 -3.12 9.25 27.58
N ASP A 81 -3.31 10.56 27.37
CA ASP A 81 -4.09 11.04 26.23
C ASP A 81 -3.24 11.13 24.94
N SER A 82 -3.89 11.07 23.78
CA SER A 82 -3.27 11.37 22.49
C SER A 82 -3.47 12.85 22.14
N SER A 83 -2.55 13.42 21.35
CA SER A 83 -2.66 14.80 20.87
C SER A 83 -3.91 15.10 20.06
N LEU A 84 -4.53 14.07 19.46
CA LEU A 84 -5.81 14.16 18.76
C LEU A 84 -7.00 14.40 19.72
N ILE A 85 -6.89 13.96 20.98
CA ILE A 85 -7.95 14.03 22.00
C ILE A 85 -7.79 15.27 22.88
N THR A 86 -6.56 15.67 23.22
CA THR A 86 -6.29 16.66 24.26
C THR A 86 -6.29 18.13 23.82
N ALA A 87 -7.04 18.49 22.77
CA ALA A 87 -7.17 19.89 22.37
C ALA A 87 -8.06 20.71 23.35
N SER A 88 -7.76 20.71 24.66
CA SER A 88 -8.27 21.68 25.66
C SER A 88 -7.62 21.52 27.05
N VAL A 89 -7.49 22.64 27.80
CA VAL A 89 -7.23 22.82 29.26
C VAL A 89 -5.78 23.16 29.72
N THR A 90 -5.68 23.69 30.96
CA THR A 90 -4.80 24.75 31.50
C THR A 90 -4.30 24.46 32.94
N ASN A 91 -3.17 25.05 33.37
CA ASN A 91 -3.04 26.09 34.44
C ASN A 91 -1.71 26.09 35.26
N GLY A 92 -1.06 27.26 35.42
CA GLY A 92 -0.34 27.75 36.64
C GLY A 92 1.15 27.46 36.86
N GLY A 93 2.06 28.42 36.62
CA GLY A 93 3.41 28.45 37.22
C GLY A 93 4.55 29.00 36.34
N THR A 94 5.67 29.36 36.97
CA THR A 94 6.89 29.95 36.37
C THR A 94 7.90 28.87 36.02
N PHE A 95 8.30 28.75 34.74
CA PHE A 95 8.90 27.51 34.23
C PHE A 95 9.99 27.65 33.16
N ILE A 96 10.79 26.57 33.05
CA ILE A 96 11.69 26.25 31.93
C ILE A 96 10.93 25.29 31.01
N ASN A 97 10.67 25.69 29.77
CA ASN A 97 9.77 24.95 28.89
C ASN A 97 10.54 24.07 27.87
N ASN A 98 10.54 22.76 28.08
CA ASN A 98 11.09 21.74 27.17
C ASN A 98 9.96 20.92 26.52
N GLU A 99 9.07 21.60 25.79
CA GLU A 99 7.91 20.99 25.13
C GLU A 99 8.23 20.37 23.76
N TYR A 100 7.62 19.22 23.48
CA TYR A 100 7.38 18.74 22.12
C TYR A 100 5.95 19.10 21.72
N CYS A 101 5.80 19.98 20.72
CA CYS A 101 4.48 20.42 20.25
C CYS A 101 4.01 19.58 19.06
N ASP A 102 2.88 18.90 19.21
CA ASP A 102 2.13 18.37 18.08
C ASP A 102 1.32 19.52 17.47
N VAL A 103 1.63 19.88 16.22
CA VAL A 103 1.07 21.06 15.57
C VAL A 103 0.08 20.67 14.48
N TYR A 104 -1.17 21.12 14.61
CA TYR A 104 -2.25 20.87 13.68
C TYR A 104 -2.61 22.14 12.91
N LEU A 105 -2.78 22.00 11.60
CA LEU A 105 -3.32 23.04 10.74
C LEU A 105 -4.70 22.64 10.24
N VAL A 106 -5.72 23.25 10.84
CA VAL A 106 -7.12 23.11 10.46
C VAL A 106 -7.42 24.14 9.37
N THR A 107 -7.94 23.67 8.22
CA THR A 107 -8.33 24.55 7.12
C THR A 107 -9.84 24.59 7.01
N THR A 108 -10.43 25.75 7.32
CA THR A 108 -11.85 26.02 7.16
C THR A 108 -12.10 26.68 5.81
N LEU A 109 -13.28 26.51 5.23
CA LEU A 109 -13.61 27.18 3.97
C LEU A 109 -13.84 28.67 4.17
N GLU A 110 -14.57 29.02 5.23
CA GLU A 110 -14.91 30.39 5.60
C GLU A 110 -14.44 30.67 7.04
N PRO A 111 -14.26 31.95 7.42
CA PRO A 111 -14.06 32.33 8.80
C PRO A 111 -15.21 31.83 9.70
N ILE A 112 -14.85 31.33 10.88
CA ILE A 112 -15.82 31.00 11.93
C ILE A 112 -16.39 32.33 12.45
N PRO A 113 -17.72 32.50 12.52
CA PRO A 113 -18.31 33.71 13.09
C PRO A 113 -17.79 33.95 14.52
N LEU A 114 -17.42 35.19 14.84
CA LEU A 114 -16.81 35.48 16.14
C LEU A 114 -17.78 35.20 17.31
N GLU A 115 -19.08 35.29 17.06
CA GLU A 115 -20.15 34.98 18.01
C GLU A 115 -20.30 33.48 18.29
N ALA A 116 -19.72 32.62 17.45
CA ALA A 116 -19.75 31.16 17.65
C ALA A 116 -18.76 30.70 18.73
N PHE A 117 -17.78 31.53 19.09
CA PHE A 117 -16.77 31.17 20.09
C PHE A 117 -17.28 31.39 21.51
N THR A 118 -17.07 30.39 22.36
CA THR A 118 -17.21 30.53 23.82
C THR A 118 -15.81 30.65 24.41
N LEU A 119 -15.44 31.85 24.85
CA LEU A 119 -14.11 32.12 25.39
C LEU A 119 -14.00 31.66 26.84
N GLN A 120 -12.92 30.96 27.17
CA GLN A 120 -12.53 30.70 28.55
C GLN A 120 -11.84 31.95 29.09
N GLU A 121 -12.55 32.77 29.87
CA GLU A 121 -12.06 34.11 30.31
C GLU A 121 -10.72 34.07 31.08
N SER A 122 -10.43 32.97 31.78
CA SER A 122 -9.14 32.78 32.48
C SER A 122 -7.95 32.59 31.54
N GLU A 123 -8.20 32.37 30.25
CA GLU A 123 -7.22 31.97 29.26
C GLU A 123 -7.18 32.88 28.04
N VAL A 124 -8.36 33.22 27.53
CA VAL A 124 -8.55 33.92 26.27
C VAL A 124 -9.45 35.13 26.51
N SER A 125 -8.91 36.31 26.24
CA SER A 125 -9.62 37.58 26.40
C SER A 125 -10.25 38.10 25.11
N ALA A 126 -9.82 37.61 23.95
CA ALA A 126 -10.36 37.97 22.63
C ALA A 126 -9.90 36.97 21.56
N VAL A 127 -10.58 36.96 20.42
CA VAL A 127 -10.14 36.29 19.19
C VAL A 127 -10.24 37.26 18.01
N LYS A 128 -9.38 37.11 17.00
CA LYS A 128 -9.44 37.89 15.76
C LYS A 128 -8.91 37.09 14.58
N TYR A 129 -9.30 37.48 13.37
CA TYR A 129 -8.64 37.04 12.14
C TYR A 129 -7.57 38.06 11.72
N ILE A 130 -6.48 37.55 11.15
CA ILE A 130 -5.40 38.34 10.54
C ILE A 130 -4.89 37.60 9.31
N SER A 131 -4.51 38.30 8.24
CA SER A 131 -3.93 37.62 7.07
C SER A 131 -2.65 36.87 7.48
N PHE A 132 -2.45 35.68 6.91
CA PHE A 132 -1.29 34.86 7.29
C PHE A 132 0.05 35.56 6.93
N GLU A 133 0.07 36.36 5.87
CA GLU A 133 1.24 37.15 5.45
C GLU A 133 1.53 38.29 6.42
N GLU A 134 0.50 39.00 6.87
CA GLU A 134 0.64 40.05 7.88
C GLU A 134 1.12 39.45 9.20
N TYR A 135 0.53 38.34 9.66
CA TYR A 135 0.99 37.67 10.88
C TYR A 135 2.46 37.25 10.78
N ARG A 136 2.87 36.64 9.65
CA ARG A 136 4.27 36.31 9.39
C ARG A 136 5.17 37.54 9.45
N SER A 137 4.73 38.68 8.90
CA SER A 137 5.46 39.94 8.95
C SER A 137 5.58 40.49 10.38
N MET A 138 4.51 40.42 11.18
CA MET A 138 4.54 40.84 12.59
C MET A 138 5.55 40.01 13.41
N LEU A 139 5.58 38.70 13.19
CA LEU A 139 6.57 37.81 13.82
C LEU A 139 7.99 38.11 13.33
N ALA A 140 8.19 38.30 12.02
CA ALA A 140 9.50 38.67 11.45
C ALA A 140 10.07 39.96 12.07
N ASN A 141 9.20 40.94 12.30
CA ASN A 141 9.53 42.23 12.89
C ASN A 141 9.60 42.21 14.43
N LYS A 142 9.33 41.06 15.06
CA LYS A 142 9.28 40.88 16.52
C LYS A 142 8.34 41.89 17.20
N ASP A 143 7.14 42.07 16.61
CA ASP A 143 6.14 42.97 17.18
C ASP A 143 5.78 42.54 18.62
N PRO A 144 5.89 43.44 19.61
CA PRO A 144 5.71 43.10 21.03
C PRO A 144 4.27 42.72 21.40
N GLN A 145 3.29 42.90 20.51
CA GLN A 145 1.90 42.49 20.74
C GLN A 145 1.67 40.99 20.49
N TYR A 146 2.65 40.26 19.97
CA TYR A 146 2.51 38.86 19.56
C TYR A 146 3.49 37.94 20.31
N VAL A 147 3.08 36.70 20.57
CA VAL A 147 3.98 35.66 21.08
C VAL A 147 5.10 35.41 20.05
N PRO A 148 6.39 35.44 20.44
CA PRO A 148 7.50 35.46 19.50
C PRO A 148 7.84 34.06 18.98
N TYR A 149 7.05 33.55 18.05
CA TYR A 149 7.37 32.33 17.31
C TYR A 149 8.47 32.55 16.28
N ASP A 150 9.39 31.59 16.17
CA ASP A 150 10.48 31.62 15.20
C ASP A 150 9.99 31.28 13.78
N ILE A 151 10.06 32.26 12.89
CA ILE A 151 9.65 32.13 11.49
C ILE A 151 10.69 31.42 10.61
N ASP A 152 11.94 31.31 11.07
CA ASP A 152 13.01 30.59 10.39
C ASP A 152 13.17 29.16 10.98
N GLY A 153 12.50 28.89 12.10
CA GLY A 153 12.41 27.59 12.76
C GLY A 153 11.26 26.72 12.25
N GLN A 154 10.80 25.78 13.11
CA GLN A 154 9.77 24.80 12.74
C GLN A 154 8.41 25.43 12.40
N TYR A 155 8.00 26.51 13.07
CA TYR A 155 6.77 27.24 12.75
C TYR A 155 6.82 27.93 11.38
N GLY A 156 8.02 28.30 10.90
CA GLY A 156 8.24 28.77 9.53
C GLY A 156 7.74 27.80 8.45
N GLN A 157 7.76 26.50 8.74
CA GLN A 157 7.31 25.47 7.81
C GLN A 157 5.81 25.56 7.54
N LEU A 158 4.98 25.93 8.52
CA LEU A 158 3.54 26.10 8.35
C LEU A 158 3.20 27.22 7.36
N PHE A 159 3.88 28.35 7.47
CA PHE A 159 3.71 29.45 6.51
C PHE A 159 4.09 29.00 5.09
N ASN A 160 5.16 28.22 4.95
CA ASN A 160 5.56 27.65 3.66
C ASN A 160 4.55 26.63 3.15
N ILE A 161 3.96 25.80 4.01
CA ILE A 161 2.90 24.83 3.68
C ILE A 161 1.66 25.57 3.16
N ILE A 162 1.15 26.57 3.90
CA ILE A 162 -0.01 27.38 3.48
C ILE A 162 0.26 28.05 2.13
N LEU A 163 1.44 28.67 1.98
CA LEU A 163 1.84 29.33 0.75
C LEU A 163 1.92 28.36 -0.43
N ARG A 164 2.46 27.15 -0.25
CA ARG A 164 2.57 26.15 -1.32
C ARG A 164 1.22 25.56 -1.72
N ARG A 165 0.27 25.39 -0.79
CA ARG A 165 -1.07 24.79 -1.06
C ARG A 165 -1.83 25.52 -2.16
N TYR A 166 -1.71 26.85 -2.23
CA TYR A 166 -2.52 27.69 -3.11
C TYR A 166 -1.72 28.38 -4.24
N LYS A 167 -0.40 28.21 -4.27
CA LYS A 167 0.49 28.84 -5.26
C LYS A 167 0.60 28.06 -6.59
N GLY A 168 0.00 26.87 -6.68
CA GLY A 168 0.13 26.00 -7.84
C GLY A 168 -0.53 26.55 -9.12
N ASN A 169 0.23 26.58 -10.21
CA ASN A 169 -0.32 26.82 -11.54
C ASN A 169 -1.19 25.61 -11.96
N VAL A 170 -2.49 25.83 -12.19
CA VAL A 170 -3.43 24.79 -12.63
C VAL A 170 -2.93 24.07 -13.89
N GLU A 171 -2.28 24.80 -14.81
CA GLU A 171 -1.73 24.22 -16.04
C GLU A 171 -0.56 23.27 -15.75
N GLU A 172 0.38 23.66 -14.90
CA GLU A 172 1.53 22.85 -14.51
C GLU A 172 1.09 21.56 -13.80
N ARG A 173 0.15 21.68 -12.84
CA ARG A 173 -0.45 20.53 -12.15
C ARG A 173 -1.18 19.59 -13.12
N SER A 174 -1.89 20.16 -14.10
CA SER A 174 -2.59 19.37 -15.11
C SER A 174 -1.61 18.62 -16.01
N LEU A 175 -0.53 19.27 -16.42
CA LEU A 175 0.52 18.67 -17.25
C LEU A 175 1.26 17.55 -16.50
N ASP A 176 1.57 17.74 -15.21
CA ASP A 176 2.16 16.70 -14.37
C ASP A 176 1.24 15.47 -14.29
N LEU A 177 -0.04 15.67 -13.95
CA LEU A 177 -0.99 14.56 -13.89
C LEU A 177 -1.22 13.88 -15.24
N GLN A 178 -1.21 14.63 -16.35
CA GLN A 178 -1.27 14.05 -17.69
C GLN A 178 -0.04 13.19 -17.99
N LYS A 179 1.17 13.67 -17.65
CA LYS A 179 2.40 12.90 -17.78
C LYS A 179 2.32 11.62 -16.94
N LYS A 180 1.89 11.72 -15.69
CA LYS A 180 1.72 10.58 -14.79
C LYS A 180 0.70 9.56 -15.31
N LEU A 181 -0.45 10.02 -15.80
CA LEU A 181 -1.50 9.18 -16.40
C LEU A 181 -1.05 8.52 -17.71
N SER A 182 -0.24 9.20 -18.53
CA SER A 182 0.26 8.65 -19.80
C SER A 182 1.12 7.39 -19.62
N ARG A 183 1.64 7.17 -18.40
CA ARG A 183 2.34 5.94 -18.03
C ARG A 183 1.42 4.73 -17.89
N TYR A 184 0.10 4.91 -17.93
CA TYR A 184 -0.88 3.83 -17.89
C TYR A 184 -1.67 3.76 -19.20
N ALA A 185 -1.46 2.70 -19.98
CA ALA A 185 -2.19 2.46 -21.20
C ALA A 185 -3.63 2.04 -20.90
N PRO A 186 -4.66 2.79 -21.35
CA PRO A 186 -6.04 2.37 -21.15
C PRO A 186 -6.33 1.10 -21.96
N VAL A 187 -7.01 0.13 -21.34
CA VAL A 187 -7.40 -1.12 -22.00
C VAL A 187 -8.76 -1.58 -21.51
N SER A 188 -9.54 -2.21 -22.38
CA SER A 188 -10.78 -2.88 -22.00
C SER A 188 -10.58 -4.39 -22.02
N LEU A 189 -10.83 -5.04 -20.88
CA LEU A 189 -10.71 -6.48 -20.74
C LEU A 189 -12.09 -7.10 -20.95
N ASN A 190 -12.21 -7.85 -22.05
CA ASN A 190 -13.46 -8.42 -22.54
C ASN A 190 -13.35 -9.94 -22.70
N PRO A 191 -13.21 -10.71 -21.61
CA PRO A 191 -13.14 -12.16 -21.71
C PRO A 191 -14.45 -12.75 -22.26
N GLU A 192 -14.33 -13.78 -23.09
CA GLU A 192 -15.50 -14.51 -23.57
C GLU A 192 -16.14 -15.33 -22.43
N LEU A 193 -17.47 -15.24 -22.29
CA LEU A 193 -18.21 -16.00 -21.27
C LEU A 193 -18.63 -17.41 -21.75
N MET A 194 -17.93 -17.94 -22.75
CA MET A 194 -18.23 -19.26 -23.31
C MET A 194 -17.96 -20.36 -22.27
N GLY A 195 -18.84 -21.35 -22.23
CA GLY A 195 -18.76 -22.46 -21.27
C GLY A 195 -19.39 -22.17 -19.90
N LEU A 196 -19.83 -20.93 -19.62
CA LEU A 196 -20.61 -20.66 -18.41
C LEU A 196 -22.07 -21.13 -18.57
N THR A 197 -22.56 -21.84 -17.57
CA THR A 197 -23.99 -22.19 -17.45
C THR A 197 -24.83 -20.92 -17.22
N ASP A 198 -26.14 -20.98 -17.53
CA ASP A 198 -27.03 -19.84 -17.24
C ASP A 198 -27.15 -19.57 -15.74
N ALA A 199 -27.05 -20.63 -14.92
CA ALA A 199 -26.97 -20.55 -13.47
C ALA A 199 -25.73 -19.76 -13.00
N ASP A 200 -24.56 -20.08 -13.56
CA ASP A 200 -23.30 -19.41 -13.21
C ASP A 200 -23.26 -17.95 -13.70
N LYS A 201 -23.83 -17.66 -14.87
CA LYS A 201 -24.04 -16.28 -15.35
C LYS A 201 -24.96 -15.50 -14.40
N GLY A 202 -26.00 -16.14 -13.87
CA GLY A 202 -26.87 -15.55 -12.87
C GLY A 202 -26.14 -15.28 -11.53
N ALA A 203 -25.27 -16.20 -11.11
CA ALA A 203 -24.45 -16.06 -9.91
C ALA A 203 -23.43 -14.91 -10.04
N LEU A 204 -22.82 -14.75 -11.22
CA LEU A 204 -21.77 -13.76 -11.52
C LEU A 204 -22.15 -12.34 -11.09
N LYS A 205 -23.41 -11.93 -11.26
CA LYS A 205 -23.91 -10.62 -10.81
C LYS A 205 -23.67 -10.41 -9.31
N TYR A 206 -23.99 -11.40 -8.49
CA TYR A 206 -23.84 -11.28 -7.03
C TYR A 206 -22.38 -11.40 -6.61
N ILE A 207 -21.57 -12.18 -7.33
CA ILE A 207 -20.13 -12.26 -7.12
C ILE A 207 -19.48 -10.89 -7.38
N ILE A 208 -19.82 -10.23 -8.49
CA ILE A 208 -19.33 -8.87 -8.79
C ILE A 208 -19.78 -7.87 -7.71
N LYS A 209 -21.03 -7.94 -7.25
CA LYS A 209 -21.51 -7.09 -6.15
C LYS A 209 -20.76 -7.32 -4.84
N ALA A 210 -20.38 -8.56 -4.53
CA ALA A 210 -19.53 -8.86 -3.37
C ALA A 210 -18.11 -8.31 -3.56
N ALA A 211 -17.51 -8.47 -4.74
CA ALA A 211 -16.19 -7.92 -5.05
C ALA A 211 -16.16 -6.39 -4.96
N MET A 212 -17.21 -5.69 -5.42
CA MET A 212 -17.30 -4.23 -5.30
C MET A 212 -17.16 -3.73 -3.85
N ILE A 213 -17.66 -4.50 -2.87
CA ILE A 213 -17.53 -4.17 -1.45
C ILE A 213 -16.07 -4.24 -0.98
N MET A 214 -15.23 -5.07 -1.61
CA MET A 214 -13.79 -5.13 -1.27
C MET A 214 -13.11 -3.78 -1.53
N ASN A 215 -13.56 -2.98 -2.51
CA ASN A 215 -13.07 -1.62 -2.67
C ASN A 215 -13.34 -0.76 -1.43
N ASP A 216 -14.55 -0.83 -0.87
CA ASP A 216 -14.93 -0.02 0.30
C ASP A 216 -14.08 -0.35 1.53
N ILE A 217 -13.84 -1.65 1.75
CA ILE A 217 -12.97 -2.11 2.84
C ILE A 217 -11.53 -1.69 2.57
N PHE A 218 -11.02 -1.90 1.36
CA PHE A 218 -9.65 -1.55 1.01
C PHE A 218 -9.37 -0.06 1.16
N TYR A 219 -10.29 0.82 0.74
CA TYR A 219 -10.12 2.26 0.96
C TYR A 219 -9.95 2.60 2.44
N LEU A 220 -10.72 1.95 3.33
CA LEU A 220 -10.57 2.11 4.78
C LEU A 220 -9.26 1.52 5.30
N GLN A 221 -8.79 0.39 4.75
CA GLN A 221 -7.51 -0.22 5.14
C GLN A 221 -6.32 0.67 4.80
N ILE A 222 -6.36 1.37 3.66
CA ILE A 222 -5.30 2.28 3.24
C ILE A 222 -5.21 3.49 4.16
N TRP A 223 -6.33 4.17 4.41
CA TRP A 223 -6.35 5.38 5.21
C TRP A 223 -7.77 5.72 5.66
N TYR A 224 -7.94 6.07 6.94
CA TYR A 224 -9.25 6.29 7.57
C TYR A 224 -10.18 7.25 6.79
N SER A 225 -9.67 8.37 6.28
CA SER A 225 -10.47 9.35 5.52
C SER A 225 -10.43 9.16 4.00
N ASN A 226 -9.85 8.07 3.49
CA ASN A 226 -9.78 7.78 2.06
C ASN A 226 -11.16 7.62 1.40
N PRO A 227 -12.18 6.97 2.04
CA PRO A 227 -13.52 6.93 1.47
C PRO A 227 -14.14 8.33 1.27
N SER A 228 -13.90 9.25 2.22
CA SER A 228 -14.36 10.64 2.09
C SER A 228 -13.68 11.35 0.91
N LEU A 229 -12.37 11.14 0.74
CA LEU A 229 -11.62 11.70 -0.39
C LEU A 229 -12.11 11.14 -1.74
N ARG A 230 -12.29 9.83 -1.84
CA ARG A 230 -12.85 9.16 -3.02
C ARG A 230 -14.18 9.79 -3.44
N ASP A 231 -15.14 9.84 -2.52
CA ASP A 231 -16.49 10.32 -2.80
C ASP A 231 -16.46 11.79 -3.24
N TRP A 232 -15.59 12.58 -2.61
CA TRP A 232 -15.37 13.97 -2.98
C TRP A 232 -14.81 14.11 -4.40
N LEU A 233 -13.73 13.41 -4.72
CA LEU A 233 -13.10 13.47 -6.04
C LEU A 233 -14.06 12.96 -7.13
N SER A 234 -14.77 11.87 -6.88
CA SER A 234 -15.76 11.32 -7.81
C SER A 234 -16.87 12.33 -8.10
N LYS A 235 -17.41 12.98 -7.06
CA LYS A 235 -18.50 13.96 -7.21
C LYS A 235 -18.05 15.22 -7.97
N ASN A 236 -16.78 15.60 -7.83
CA ASN A 236 -16.22 16.80 -8.45
C ASN A 236 -15.46 16.53 -9.76
N ALA A 237 -15.43 15.28 -10.25
CA ALA A 237 -14.62 14.87 -11.39
C ALA A 237 -14.97 15.60 -12.72
N GLU A 238 -16.17 16.19 -12.80
CA GLU A 238 -16.65 16.93 -13.98
C GLU A 238 -16.57 18.46 -13.82
N VAL A 239 -16.06 18.96 -12.68
CA VAL A 239 -15.99 20.41 -12.39
C VAL A 239 -14.95 21.12 -13.26
N SER A 240 -13.78 20.50 -13.46
CA SER A 240 -12.70 21.04 -14.28
C SER A 240 -11.85 19.93 -14.91
N SER A 241 -11.03 20.27 -15.91
CA SER A 241 -10.07 19.31 -16.48
C SER A 241 -9.07 18.81 -15.43
N LEU A 242 -8.66 19.67 -14.49
CA LEU A 242 -7.74 19.26 -13.43
C LEU A 242 -8.42 18.27 -12.48
N ASP A 243 -9.69 18.50 -12.12
CA ASP A 243 -10.42 17.59 -11.22
C ASP A 243 -10.71 16.24 -11.88
N ASN A 244 -10.95 16.23 -13.20
CA ASN A 244 -11.03 14.98 -13.95
C ASN A 244 -9.71 14.18 -13.90
N LEU A 245 -8.57 14.85 -14.09
CA LEU A 245 -7.25 14.22 -14.03
C LEU A 245 -6.96 13.67 -12.62
N LYS A 246 -7.28 14.43 -11.57
CA LYS A 246 -7.16 13.97 -10.17
C LYS A 246 -7.98 12.70 -9.94
N TRP A 247 -9.25 12.70 -10.36
CA TRP A 247 -10.12 11.54 -10.20
C TRP A 247 -9.59 10.31 -10.96
N ARG A 248 -9.20 10.48 -12.23
CA ARG A 248 -8.67 9.38 -13.05
C ARG A 248 -7.42 8.77 -12.43
N TYR A 249 -6.50 9.60 -11.95
CA TYR A 249 -5.27 9.10 -11.34
C TYR A 249 -5.51 8.49 -9.95
N TYR A 250 -6.43 9.06 -9.18
CA TYR A 250 -6.92 8.45 -7.93
C TYR A 250 -7.52 7.06 -8.18
N CYS A 251 -8.33 6.86 -9.23
CA CYS A 251 -8.91 5.54 -9.54
C CYS A 251 -7.86 4.44 -9.78
N ILE A 252 -6.71 4.80 -10.36
CA ILE A 252 -5.60 3.87 -10.61
C ILE A 252 -4.86 3.54 -9.31
N ASN A 253 -4.57 4.56 -8.49
CA ASN A 253 -3.75 4.40 -7.28
C ASN A 253 -4.56 4.02 -6.03
N LYS A 254 -5.90 4.13 -6.08
CA LYS A 254 -6.85 3.91 -4.98
C LYS A 254 -6.60 4.78 -3.73
N SER A 255 -5.74 5.78 -3.86
CA SER A 255 -5.23 6.62 -2.77
C SER A 255 -4.64 7.92 -3.35
N PRO A 256 -4.32 8.94 -2.53
CA PRO A 256 -3.67 10.18 -3.00
C PRO A 256 -2.17 10.04 -3.28
N TRP A 257 -1.60 8.84 -3.18
CA TRP A 257 -0.18 8.55 -3.37
C TRP A 257 0.07 7.73 -4.64
N SER A 258 1.12 8.08 -5.38
CA SER A 258 1.47 7.40 -6.63
C SER A 258 2.17 6.07 -6.36
N CYS A 259 1.60 4.97 -6.85
CA CYS A 259 2.18 3.64 -6.65
C CYS A 259 3.48 3.41 -7.43
N ILE A 260 3.77 4.20 -8.46
CA ILE A 260 4.98 4.09 -9.30
C ILE A 260 5.97 5.25 -9.09
N ASP A 261 5.66 6.18 -8.18
CA ASP A 261 6.56 7.25 -7.74
C ASP A 261 6.78 7.15 -6.22
N GLU A 262 7.10 5.95 -5.72
CA GLU A 262 7.51 5.75 -4.31
C GLU A 262 6.50 6.29 -3.26
N ASN A 263 5.20 6.21 -3.54
CA ASN A 263 4.12 6.77 -2.72
C ASN A 263 4.19 8.31 -2.55
N GLU A 264 4.81 9.04 -3.46
CA GLU A 264 4.70 10.50 -3.50
C GLU A 264 3.24 10.93 -3.66
N SER A 265 2.80 11.90 -2.85
CA SER A 265 1.46 12.43 -3.00
C SER A 265 1.33 13.30 -4.25
N PHE A 266 0.33 13.01 -5.08
CA PHE A 266 -0.02 13.81 -6.25
C PHE A 266 -1.16 14.81 -5.97
N LEU A 267 -1.70 14.79 -4.75
CA LEU A 267 -2.69 15.75 -4.26
C LEU A 267 -2.06 16.64 -3.18
N SER A 268 -2.67 17.78 -2.93
CA SER A 268 -2.41 18.62 -1.77
C SER A 268 -3.62 18.60 -0.84
N THR A 269 -3.46 19.03 0.41
CA THR A 269 -4.60 19.16 1.33
C THR A 269 -5.66 20.17 0.86
N ALA A 270 -5.35 21.03 -0.11
CA ALA A 270 -6.33 21.91 -0.76
C ALA A 270 -7.27 21.12 -1.72
N ASP A 271 -6.87 19.92 -2.13
CA ASP A 271 -7.68 19.02 -2.96
C ASP A 271 -8.56 18.07 -2.13
N SER A 272 -8.41 18.09 -0.80
CA SER A 272 -9.12 17.22 0.12
C SER A 272 -10.63 17.43 0.16
N ALA A 273 -11.32 16.41 0.66
CA ALA A 273 -12.76 16.42 0.91
C ALA A 273 -13.17 17.53 1.88
N ILE A 274 -14.25 18.22 1.55
CA ILE A 274 -14.91 19.17 2.45
C ILE A 274 -15.89 18.38 3.34
N LYS A 275 -15.71 18.48 4.66
CA LYS A 275 -16.64 17.97 5.67
C LYS A 275 -17.39 19.13 6.32
N LEU A 276 -18.63 18.85 6.73
CA LEU A 276 -19.47 19.75 7.51
C LEU A 276 -19.62 19.15 8.90
N LEU A 277 -19.22 19.92 9.92
CA LEU A 277 -19.57 19.66 11.31
C LEU A 277 -20.75 20.56 11.68
N PRO A 278 -21.99 20.02 11.73
CA PRO A 278 -23.18 20.81 12.01
C PRO A 278 -23.35 21.11 13.51
N GLU A 279 -22.74 20.35 14.40
CA GLU A 279 -22.78 20.62 15.84
C GLU A 279 -22.03 21.92 16.16
N VAL A 280 -22.70 22.83 16.85
CA VAL A 280 -22.13 24.11 17.30
C VAL A 280 -22.44 24.29 18.78
N THR A 281 -21.43 24.71 19.55
CA THR A 281 -21.60 25.06 20.97
C THR A 281 -22.50 26.28 21.13
N THR A 282 -22.41 27.22 20.19
CA THR A 282 -23.20 28.46 20.16
C THR A 282 -23.85 28.61 18.78
N PRO A 283 -25.20 28.55 18.67
CA PRO A 283 -25.90 28.72 17.40
C PRO A 283 -25.75 30.14 16.85
N VAL A 284 -25.36 30.27 15.59
CA VAL A 284 -25.29 31.55 14.87
C VAL A 284 -26.29 31.56 13.73
N THR A 285 -27.15 32.58 13.68
CA THR A 285 -28.21 32.69 12.68
C THR A 285 -27.64 32.67 11.26
N GLY A 286 -28.08 31.70 10.45
CA GLY A 286 -27.67 31.56 9.05
C GLY A 286 -26.36 30.77 8.83
N TRP A 287 -25.63 30.44 9.89
CA TRP A 287 -24.44 29.59 9.81
C TRP A 287 -24.84 28.11 9.94
N LYS A 288 -24.38 27.28 9.01
CA LYS A 288 -24.74 25.85 8.94
C LYS A 288 -23.83 24.93 9.76
N GLY A 289 -22.82 25.50 10.43
CA GLY A 289 -21.74 24.78 11.09
C GLY A 289 -20.41 24.90 10.36
N LEU A 290 -19.38 24.25 10.89
CA LEU A 290 -18.00 24.37 10.44
C LEU A 290 -17.76 23.54 9.18
N GLN A 291 -17.40 24.20 8.08
CA GLN A 291 -16.92 23.52 6.87
C GLN A 291 -15.40 23.52 6.85
N TYR A 292 -14.79 22.33 6.74
CA TYR A 292 -13.34 22.17 6.80
C TYR A 292 -12.82 21.12 5.81
N ARG A 293 -11.55 21.25 5.43
CA ARG A 293 -10.82 20.28 4.59
C ARG A 293 -10.36 19.10 5.44
N SER A 294 -10.67 17.88 5.02
CA SER A 294 -10.15 16.65 5.63
C SER A 294 -8.68 16.50 5.27
N ALA A 295 -7.77 16.84 6.18
CA ALA A 295 -6.34 16.65 5.95
C ALA A 295 -6.03 15.18 5.63
N PHE A 296 -5.09 14.93 4.72
CA PHE A 296 -4.42 13.64 4.54
C PHE A 296 -2.92 13.83 4.74
N PRO A 297 -2.19 12.81 5.21
CA PRO A 297 -0.76 12.94 5.41
C PRO A 297 -0.07 13.02 4.05
N VAL A 298 0.87 13.95 3.90
CA VAL A 298 1.63 14.11 2.64
C VAL A 298 2.42 12.84 2.36
N GLU A 299 3.03 12.28 3.40
CA GLU A 299 3.67 10.97 3.38
C GLU A 299 2.64 9.88 3.68
N LYS A 300 2.69 8.78 2.92
CA LYS A 300 1.84 7.63 3.19
C LYS A 300 2.26 6.99 4.52
N ALA A 301 1.31 6.81 5.44
CA ALA A 301 1.58 6.19 6.72
C ALA A 301 2.01 4.72 6.51
N PRO A 302 3.16 4.28 7.02
CA PRO A 302 3.62 2.90 6.84
C PRO A 302 2.74 1.88 7.58
N SER A 303 1.98 2.32 8.59
CA SER A 303 0.98 1.51 9.29
C SER A 303 -0.30 1.28 8.49
N ALA A 304 -0.47 2.01 7.38
CA ALA A 304 -1.78 2.27 6.78
C ALA A 304 -2.82 2.59 7.88
N ASN A 305 -4.02 2.00 7.82
CA ASN A 305 -5.05 2.12 8.84
C ASN A 305 -5.25 0.82 9.65
N PHE A 306 -4.19 0.02 9.83
CA PHE A 306 -4.26 -1.24 10.59
C PHE A 306 -3.89 -1.09 12.07
N TYR A 307 -3.21 -0.01 12.41
CA TYR A 307 -2.69 0.30 13.73
C TYR A 307 -3.04 1.74 14.10
N PRO A 308 -3.01 2.10 15.39
CA PRO A 308 -3.20 3.49 15.80
C PRO A 308 -2.13 4.38 15.15
N PRO A 309 -2.49 5.57 14.64
CA PRO A 309 -1.60 6.41 13.85
C PRO A 309 -0.40 6.97 14.64
N ASP A 310 -0.49 6.99 15.97
CA ASP A 310 0.55 7.44 16.89
C ASP A 310 1.37 6.29 17.51
N MET A 311 1.04 5.04 17.16
CA MET A 311 1.72 3.86 17.68
C MET A 311 3.10 3.71 17.03
N ASP A 312 4.14 3.58 17.86
CA ASP A 312 5.47 3.21 17.38
C ASP A 312 5.73 1.70 17.49
N LYS A 313 6.78 1.22 16.80
CA LYS A 313 7.15 -0.21 16.82
C LYS A 313 7.47 -0.71 18.23
N MET A 314 8.09 0.12 19.07
CA MET A 314 8.51 -0.30 20.41
C MET A 314 7.31 -0.49 21.33
N GLU A 315 6.32 0.40 21.25
CA GLU A 315 5.06 0.27 21.97
C GLU A 315 4.36 -1.05 21.62
N PHE A 316 4.23 -1.35 20.33
CA PHE A 316 3.63 -2.61 19.87
C PHE A 316 4.39 -3.83 20.39
N GLU A 317 5.72 -3.84 20.31
CA GLU A 317 6.54 -4.96 20.79
C GLU A 317 6.38 -5.19 22.30
N LEU A 318 6.43 -4.12 23.10
CA LEU A 318 6.25 -4.21 24.55
C LEU A 318 4.84 -4.67 24.94
N TRP A 319 3.81 -4.17 24.25
CA TRP A 319 2.44 -4.63 24.44
C TRP A 319 2.29 -6.10 24.06
N LYS A 320 2.76 -6.50 22.87
CA LYS A 320 2.74 -7.88 22.37
C LYS A 320 3.42 -8.83 23.36
N ASP A 321 4.57 -8.46 23.92
CA ASP A 321 5.31 -9.31 24.85
C ASP A 321 4.57 -9.52 26.18
N SER A 322 3.68 -8.60 26.54
CA SER A 322 2.80 -8.72 27.71
C SER A 322 1.61 -9.67 27.51
N LEU A 323 1.27 -10.03 26.26
CA LEU A 323 0.11 -10.85 25.91
C LEU A 323 0.35 -12.35 26.12
N THR A 324 -0.74 -13.11 26.24
CA THR A 324 -0.68 -14.58 26.19
C THR A 324 -0.27 -15.06 24.79
N VAL A 325 0.07 -16.35 24.65
CA VAL A 325 0.45 -16.93 23.35
C VAL A 325 -0.65 -16.76 22.31
N ASP A 326 -1.89 -17.05 22.66
CA ASP A 326 -3.04 -16.97 21.74
C ASP A 326 -3.32 -15.51 21.33
N GLN A 327 -3.27 -14.58 22.29
CA GLN A 327 -3.43 -13.15 22.03
C GLN A 327 -2.30 -12.59 21.15
N ARG A 328 -1.05 -13.08 21.32
CA ARG A 328 0.05 -12.72 20.43
C ARG A 328 -0.22 -13.19 19.00
N GLN A 329 -0.71 -14.41 18.82
CA GLN A 329 -1.05 -14.93 17.49
C GLN A 329 -2.14 -14.08 16.83
N GLU A 330 -3.17 -13.67 17.58
CA GLU A 330 -4.20 -12.77 17.07
C GLU A 330 -3.65 -11.37 16.74
N ALA A 331 -2.75 -10.84 17.58
CA ALA A 331 -2.14 -9.53 17.40
C ALA A 331 -1.18 -9.48 16.20
N THR A 332 -0.44 -10.56 15.92
CA THR A 332 0.47 -10.66 14.76
C THR A 332 -0.16 -11.36 13.56
N GLY A 333 -1.42 -11.77 13.67
CA GLY A 333 -2.13 -12.49 12.60
C GLY A 333 -2.62 -11.57 11.47
N PHE A 334 -2.97 -12.21 10.36
CA PHE A 334 -3.41 -11.57 9.11
C PHE A 334 -4.73 -10.79 9.20
N PHE A 335 -5.64 -11.24 10.06
CA PHE A 335 -7.07 -10.88 9.98
C PHE A 335 -7.55 -10.03 11.16
N SER A 336 -6.71 -9.12 11.64
CA SER A 336 -7.02 -8.23 12.76
C SER A 336 -6.40 -6.85 12.61
N VAL A 337 -7.06 -5.82 13.15
CA VAL A 337 -6.48 -4.49 13.36
C VAL A 337 -6.14 -4.29 14.84
N ILE A 338 -5.23 -3.38 15.12
CA ILE A 338 -4.89 -2.95 16.48
C ILE A 338 -5.49 -1.56 16.70
N LYS A 339 -6.13 -1.36 17.84
CA LYS A 339 -6.80 -0.09 18.21
C LYS A 339 -6.49 0.32 19.63
N ARG A 340 -6.76 1.60 19.93
CA ARG A 340 -6.79 2.15 21.29
C ARG A 340 -8.22 2.29 21.78
N HIS A 341 -8.47 2.16 23.09
CA HIS A 341 -9.83 2.38 23.60
C HIS A 341 -10.25 3.84 23.43
N CYS A 342 -9.30 4.78 23.44
CA CYS A 342 -9.56 6.19 23.23
C CYS A 342 -10.06 6.54 21.81
N GLU A 343 -9.86 5.66 20.81
CA GLU A 343 -10.39 5.85 19.45
C GLU A 343 -11.91 5.60 19.35
N LEU A 344 -12.50 4.90 20.33
CA LEU A 344 -13.95 4.63 20.38
C LEU A 344 -14.79 5.91 20.48
N ASP A 345 -14.21 6.99 21.02
CA ASP A 345 -14.91 8.27 21.22
C ASP A 345 -14.89 9.19 19.99
N LEU A 346 -14.01 8.97 18.99
CA LEU A 346 -13.87 9.84 17.82
C LEU A 346 -15.11 9.83 16.89
N ASP A 347 -15.84 8.72 16.85
CA ASP A 347 -17.10 8.57 16.09
C ASP A 347 -18.35 8.85 16.95
N SER A 348 -18.18 9.08 18.26
CA SER A 348 -19.29 9.33 19.17
C SER A 348 -19.43 10.82 19.43
N SER A 349 -20.62 11.39 19.16
CA SER A 349 -20.93 12.79 19.50
C SER A 349 -21.05 13.06 21.01
N LYS A 350 -20.58 12.13 21.84
CA LYS A 350 -20.58 12.20 23.29
C LYS A 350 -19.21 11.80 23.79
N CYS A 351 -18.35 12.79 23.99
CA CYS A 351 -17.15 12.62 24.81
C CYS A 351 -17.60 12.09 26.18
N SER A 352 -17.46 10.78 26.38
CA SER A 352 -17.82 10.15 27.64
C SER A 352 -16.52 10.01 28.42
N ASN A 353 -16.47 10.59 29.62
CA ASN A 353 -15.36 10.39 30.56
C ASN A 353 -15.39 8.94 31.07
N ALA A 354 -15.16 7.97 30.17
CA ALA A 354 -14.98 6.58 30.54
C ALA A 354 -13.61 6.47 31.20
N THR A 355 -13.62 6.35 32.52
CA THR A 355 -12.41 6.11 33.31
C THR A 355 -11.81 4.78 32.86
N ILE A 356 -10.68 4.84 32.13
CA ILE A 356 -9.93 3.67 31.70
C ILE A 356 -9.31 3.04 32.95
N ASN A 357 -10.05 2.12 33.58
CA ASN A 357 -9.49 1.21 34.58
C ASN A 357 -8.69 0.10 33.86
N SER A 358 -7.61 0.50 33.18
CA SER A 358 -6.61 -0.42 32.66
C SER A 358 -5.52 -0.59 33.70
N THR A 359 -5.40 -1.81 34.23
CA THR A 359 -4.24 -2.23 35.06
C THR A 359 -3.03 -2.59 34.19
N LEU A 360 -3.11 -2.40 32.86
CA LEU A 360 -2.05 -2.68 31.90
C LEU A 360 -1.38 -1.37 31.44
N PRO A 361 -0.05 -1.34 31.29
CA PRO A 361 0.71 -0.14 30.92
C PRO A 361 0.51 0.35 29.48
N TYR A 362 -0.28 -0.34 28.65
CA TYR A 362 -0.48 -0.04 27.23
C TYR A 362 -1.97 -0.05 26.87
N ASP A 363 -2.46 1.01 26.19
CA ASP A 363 -3.84 1.12 25.68
C ASP A 363 -3.92 0.59 24.24
N LEU A 364 -3.72 -0.72 24.07
CA LEU A 364 -3.83 -1.41 22.77
C LEU A 364 -4.67 -2.68 22.90
N TYR A 365 -5.52 -2.96 21.91
CA TYR A 365 -6.30 -4.19 21.82
C TYR A 365 -6.49 -4.65 20.37
N VAL A 366 -6.78 -5.94 20.20
CA VAL A 366 -7.00 -6.59 18.90
C VAL A 366 -8.49 -6.52 18.52
N VAL A 367 -8.78 -6.17 17.26
CA VAL A 367 -10.13 -6.26 16.68
C VAL A 367 -10.07 -7.14 15.43
N PRO A 368 -10.80 -8.27 15.37
CA PRO A 368 -10.83 -9.12 14.19
C PRO A 368 -11.52 -8.42 13.01
N TYR A 369 -11.13 -8.72 11.77
CA TYR A 369 -11.71 -8.12 10.56
C TYR A 369 -13.22 -8.33 10.45
N SER A 370 -13.73 -9.49 10.86
CA SER A 370 -15.17 -9.78 10.90
C SER A 370 -15.96 -8.82 11.80
N GLN A 371 -15.32 -8.23 12.81
CA GLN A 371 -15.88 -7.20 13.67
C GLN A 371 -15.63 -5.80 13.11
N GLU A 372 -14.38 -5.50 12.72
CA GLU A 372 -13.98 -4.19 12.21
C GLU A 372 -14.79 -3.80 10.95
N TYR A 373 -14.89 -4.72 10.00
CA TYR A 373 -15.56 -4.50 8.73
C TYR A 373 -16.95 -5.16 8.67
N LYS A 374 -17.55 -5.47 9.83
CA LYS A 374 -18.79 -6.25 9.98
C LYS A 374 -19.90 -5.84 9.02
N LYS A 375 -20.16 -4.53 8.88
CA LYS A 375 -21.22 -4.00 8.02
C LYS A 375 -20.99 -4.37 6.54
N PHE A 376 -19.76 -4.23 6.07
CA PHE A 376 -19.37 -4.56 4.70
C PHE A 376 -19.36 -6.06 4.49
N LEU A 377 -18.72 -6.81 5.38
CA LEU A 377 -18.57 -8.26 5.31
C LEU A 377 -19.91 -9.00 5.38
N ALA A 378 -20.85 -8.54 6.21
CA ALA A 378 -22.20 -9.09 6.25
C ALA A 378 -22.93 -8.94 4.90
N LYS A 379 -22.76 -7.80 4.22
CA LYS A 379 -23.37 -7.57 2.91
C LYS A 379 -22.69 -8.38 1.81
N ALA A 380 -21.37 -8.49 1.84
CA ALA A 380 -20.62 -9.34 0.92
C ALA A 380 -21.02 -10.81 1.09
N ALA A 381 -21.11 -11.29 2.33
CA ALA A 381 -21.55 -12.65 2.66
C ALA A 381 -22.97 -12.95 2.15
N GLU A 382 -23.92 -12.01 2.27
CA GLU A 382 -25.27 -12.16 1.70
C GLU A 382 -25.22 -12.39 0.17
N PHE A 383 -24.44 -11.59 -0.54
CA PHE A 383 -24.28 -11.74 -1.99
C PHE A 383 -23.59 -13.04 -2.37
N LEU A 384 -22.54 -13.45 -1.66
CA LEU A 384 -21.85 -14.71 -1.90
C LEU A 384 -22.75 -15.92 -1.63
N ARG A 385 -23.55 -15.93 -0.55
CA ARG A 385 -24.54 -17.00 -0.31
C ARG A 385 -25.55 -17.10 -1.44
N LYS A 386 -26.08 -15.95 -1.87
CA LYS A 386 -27.03 -15.90 -2.98
C LYS A 386 -26.42 -16.40 -4.29
N ALA A 387 -25.16 -16.05 -4.59
CA ALA A 387 -24.44 -16.60 -5.73
C ALA A 387 -24.25 -18.12 -5.61
N GLY A 388 -23.85 -18.60 -4.43
CA GLY A 388 -23.68 -20.03 -4.12
C GLY A 388 -24.98 -20.85 -4.23
N ASP A 389 -26.12 -20.25 -3.91
CA ASP A 389 -27.43 -20.89 -4.07
C ASP A 389 -27.89 -20.95 -5.54
N MET A 390 -27.36 -20.08 -6.40
CA MET A 390 -27.70 -20.02 -7.81
C MET A 390 -26.83 -20.92 -8.68
N THR A 391 -25.53 -21.03 -8.40
CA THR A 391 -24.60 -21.81 -9.22
C THR A 391 -24.98 -23.30 -9.25
N SER A 392 -24.81 -23.93 -10.41
CA SER A 392 -24.94 -25.37 -10.58
C SER A 392 -23.64 -26.13 -10.32
N THR A 393 -22.53 -25.43 -10.11
CA THR A 393 -21.19 -26.02 -9.96
C THR A 393 -20.89 -26.30 -8.48
N PRO A 394 -20.74 -27.57 -8.05
CA PRO A 394 -20.63 -27.91 -6.62
C PRO A 394 -19.41 -27.32 -5.90
N SER A 395 -18.25 -27.31 -6.55
CA SER A 395 -17.00 -26.73 -6.03
C SER A 395 -17.15 -25.22 -5.83
N LEU A 396 -17.71 -24.51 -6.82
CA LEU A 396 -18.00 -23.08 -6.76
C LEU A 396 -19.02 -22.76 -5.65
N LYS A 397 -20.07 -23.58 -5.51
CA LYS A 397 -21.03 -23.43 -4.40
C LYS A 397 -20.34 -23.53 -3.05
N ARG A 398 -19.50 -24.55 -2.85
CA ARG A 398 -18.74 -24.76 -1.61
C ARG A 398 -17.85 -23.55 -1.30
N LEU A 399 -17.12 -23.05 -2.31
CA LEU A 399 -16.28 -21.87 -2.15
C LEU A 399 -17.09 -20.64 -1.74
N LEU A 400 -18.16 -20.32 -2.47
CA LEU A 400 -18.96 -19.11 -2.23
C LEU A 400 -19.63 -19.12 -0.85
N HIS A 401 -20.17 -20.26 -0.43
CA HIS A 401 -20.73 -20.42 0.92
C HIS A 401 -19.65 -20.37 1.99
N GLY A 402 -18.51 -21.06 1.78
CA GLY A 402 -17.39 -21.06 2.71
C GLY A 402 -16.78 -19.66 2.91
N LYS A 403 -16.63 -18.88 1.84
CA LYS A 403 -16.16 -17.48 1.94
C LYS A 403 -17.17 -16.58 2.66
N ALA A 404 -18.47 -16.79 2.42
CA ALA A 404 -19.50 -16.06 3.15
C ALA A 404 -19.49 -16.36 4.66
N ASP A 405 -19.21 -17.61 5.04
CA ASP A 405 -19.05 -18.00 6.44
C ASP A 405 -17.75 -17.39 7.03
N ALA A 406 -16.63 -17.51 6.33
CA ALA A 406 -15.32 -16.98 6.75
C ALA A 406 -15.34 -15.46 7.03
N PHE A 407 -16.05 -14.69 6.19
CA PHE A 407 -16.24 -13.25 6.41
C PHE A 407 -16.91 -12.91 7.74
N LEU A 408 -17.71 -13.82 8.29
CA LEU A 408 -18.44 -13.60 9.54
C LEU A 408 -17.71 -14.23 10.74
N THR A 409 -17.01 -15.34 10.54
CA THR A 409 -16.29 -16.07 11.60
C THR A 409 -14.86 -15.58 11.80
N ASN A 410 -14.29 -14.88 10.81
CA ASN A 410 -12.86 -14.51 10.74
C ASN A 410 -11.89 -15.69 10.53
N ASP A 411 -12.41 -16.89 10.24
CA ASP A 411 -11.60 -18.08 9.96
C ASP A 411 -11.72 -18.46 8.48
N TYR A 412 -10.61 -18.30 7.75
CA TYR A 412 -10.55 -18.49 6.31
C TYR A 412 -10.09 -19.89 5.90
N TYR A 413 -9.64 -20.73 6.85
CA TYR A 413 -8.95 -21.99 6.59
C TYR A 413 -9.71 -22.92 5.63
N GLU A 414 -10.95 -23.27 5.98
CA GLU A 414 -11.78 -24.16 5.15
C GLU A 414 -12.18 -23.54 3.81
N SER A 415 -12.36 -22.21 3.79
CA SER A 415 -12.73 -21.48 2.57
C SER A 415 -11.60 -21.42 1.56
N ASP A 416 -10.35 -21.32 2.03
CA ASP A 416 -9.16 -21.31 1.18
C ASP A 416 -8.82 -22.70 0.66
N ILE A 417 -9.04 -23.75 1.45
CA ILE A 417 -9.00 -25.13 0.93
C ILE A 417 -10.03 -25.31 -0.19
N ALA A 418 -11.27 -24.84 0.02
CA ALA A 418 -12.30 -24.89 -1.01
C ALA A 418 -11.93 -24.08 -2.28
N TRP A 419 -11.16 -23.01 -2.13
CA TRP A 419 -10.63 -22.22 -3.24
C TRP A 419 -9.54 -22.97 -4.01
N MET A 420 -8.61 -23.63 -3.32
CA MET A 420 -7.58 -24.44 -4.00
C MET A 420 -8.18 -25.64 -4.75
N GLU A 421 -9.22 -26.24 -4.20
CA GLU A 421 -9.96 -27.36 -4.78
C GLU A 421 -11.01 -26.91 -5.83
N LEU A 422 -11.03 -25.62 -6.21
CA LEU A 422 -12.00 -25.09 -7.15
C LEU A 422 -11.84 -25.69 -8.55
N ASP A 423 -12.80 -26.53 -8.93
CA ASP A 423 -12.98 -26.97 -10.32
C ASP A 423 -14.24 -26.34 -10.92
N SER A 424 -14.09 -25.14 -11.50
CA SER A 424 -15.16 -24.40 -12.15
C SER A 424 -14.63 -23.57 -13.31
N LYS A 425 -15.52 -23.23 -14.25
CA LYS A 425 -15.21 -22.31 -15.34
C LYS A 425 -15.14 -20.85 -14.86
N LEU A 426 -15.86 -20.50 -13.80
CA LEU A 426 -15.68 -19.25 -13.06
C LEU A 426 -14.58 -19.45 -12.01
N ASP A 427 -13.51 -18.67 -12.11
CA ASP A 427 -12.46 -18.62 -11.11
C ASP A 427 -12.65 -17.37 -10.25
N ILE A 428 -12.83 -17.57 -8.94
CA ILE A 428 -13.19 -16.52 -7.99
C ILE A 428 -12.18 -16.51 -6.85
N THR A 429 -11.37 -15.46 -6.78
CA THR A 429 -10.55 -15.14 -5.61
C THR A 429 -11.16 -13.93 -4.93
N ILE A 430 -11.51 -14.04 -3.64
CA ILE A 430 -12.11 -12.94 -2.88
C ILE A 430 -11.82 -13.10 -1.38
N GLY A 431 -11.25 -12.08 -0.76
CA GLY A 431 -10.93 -12.09 0.67
C GLY A 431 -9.70 -11.27 1.02
N PRO A 432 -9.25 -11.34 2.29
CA PRO A 432 -8.01 -10.71 2.73
C PRO A 432 -6.81 -11.63 2.46
N TYR A 433 -5.79 -11.14 1.73
CA TYR A 433 -4.65 -11.97 1.32
C TYR A 433 -3.29 -11.31 1.53
N GLU A 434 -3.01 -10.22 0.81
CA GLU A 434 -1.65 -9.66 0.72
C GLU A 434 -1.34 -8.69 1.85
N THR A 435 -0.08 -8.62 2.30
CA THR A 435 0.31 -7.78 3.46
C THR A 435 1.16 -6.56 3.11
N TYR A 436 1.31 -6.25 1.82
CA TYR A 436 2.21 -5.19 1.33
C TYR A 436 1.89 -3.78 1.87
N GLU A 437 0.64 -3.53 2.28
CA GLU A 437 0.22 -2.24 2.85
C GLU A 437 0.59 -2.09 4.34
N ASP A 438 0.90 -3.17 5.04
CA ASP A 438 1.53 -3.11 6.36
C ASP A 438 3.05 -3.01 6.18
N ALA A 439 3.55 -1.81 5.92
CA ALA A 439 4.98 -1.57 5.76
C ALA A 439 5.74 -1.56 7.10
N ILE A 440 5.04 -1.62 8.24
CA ILE A 440 5.68 -1.68 9.55
C ILE A 440 6.14 -3.10 9.87
N PHE A 441 5.23 -4.07 9.75
CA PHE A 441 5.46 -5.45 10.16
C PHE A 441 5.18 -6.50 9.07
N GLY A 442 4.39 -6.17 8.06
CA GLY A 442 3.93 -7.12 7.04
C GLY A 442 2.96 -8.18 7.58
N TYR A 443 2.26 -7.89 8.67
CA TYR A 443 1.32 -8.81 9.30
C TYR A 443 -0.08 -8.71 8.71
N LYS A 444 -0.55 -7.52 8.33
CA LYS A 444 -1.99 -7.29 8.12
C LYS A 444 -2.40 -7.41 6.66
N ALA A 445 -3.39 -8.26 6.40
CA ALA A 445 -3.83 -8.58 5.05
C ALA A 445 -4.82 -7.54 4.50
N THR A 446 -4.72 -7.20 3.22
CA THR A 446 -5.65 -6.32 2.49
C THR A 446 -6.73 -7.13 1.79
N PHE A 447 -7.94 -6.58 1.72
CA PHE A 447 -9.04 -7.19 0.97
C PHE A 447 -8.91 -6.94 -0.52
N GLU A 448 -9.06 -8.00 -1.30
CA GLU A 448 -9.02 -7.98 -2.76
C GLU A 448 -9.99 -8.99 -3.38
N ALA A 449 -10.21 -8.84 -4.68
CA ALA A 449 -10.98 -9.77 -5.49
C ALA A 449 -10.48 -9.83 -6.93
N PHE A 450 -10.40 -11.05 -7.45
CA PHE A 450 -10.19 -11.35 -8.86
C PHE A 450 -11.28 -12.32 -9.32
N ILE A 451 -12.05 -11.88 -10.31
CA ILE A 451 -13.11 -12.67 -10.95
C ILE A 451 -12.70 -12.88 -12.39
N GLY A 452 -12.66 -14.13 -12.84
CA GLY A 452 -12.36 -14.40 -14.24
C GLY A 452 -12.88 -15.73 -14.74
N ILE A 453 -12.58 -16.00 -16.00
CA ILE A 453 -12.97 -17.22 -16.71
C ILE A 453 -11.74 -18.10 -16.86
N ARG A 454 -11.79 -19.34 -16.36
CA ARG A 454 -10.69 -20.29 -16.49
C ARG A 454 -10.46 -20.64 -17.96
N ASP A 455 -9.22 -20.51 -18.43
CA ASP A 455 -8.77 -20.98 -19.73
C ASP A 455 -8.28 -22.43 -19.57
N ASP A 456 -9.12 -23.40 -19.93
CA ASP A 456 -8.82 -24.82 -19.71
C ASP A 456 -7.67 -25.31 -20.60
N GLU A 457 -7.52 -24.75 -21.81
CA GLU A 457 -6.44 -25.12 -22.71
C GLU A 457 -5.10 -24.65 -22.16
N ALA A 458 -5.01 -23.37 -21.80
CA ALA A 458 -3.79 -22.84 -21.19
C ALA A 458 -3.51 -23.54 -19.85
N THR A 459 -4.52 -23.72 -18.99
CA THR A 459 -4.37 -24.42 -17.70
C THR A 459 -3.83 -25.85 -17.88
N ALA A 460 -4.33 -26.60 -18.87
CA ALA A 460 -3.84 -27.95 -19.17
C ALA A 460 -2.39 -27.95 -19.68
N GLN A 461 -2.02 -26.99 -20.52
CA GLN A 461 -0.63 -26.80 -20.95
C GLN A 461 0.28 -26.48 -19.75
N LEU A 462 -0.22 -25.79 -18.74
CA LEU A 462 0.58 -25.41 -17.57
C LEU A 462 0.78 -26.54 -16.58
N LYS A 463 -0.22 -27.42 -16.44
CA LYS A 463 -0.09 -28.64 -15.63
C LYS A 463 1.14 -29.46 -16.05
N LEU A 464 1.50 -29.42 -17.34
CA LEU A 464 2.70 -30.06 -17.86
C LEU A 464 3.98 -29.55 -17.18
N PHE A 465 4.10 -28.25 -16.86
CA PHE A 465 5.26 -27.73 -16.14
C PHE A 465 5.33 -28.26 -14.71
N GLY A 466 4.18 -28.28 -14.03
CA GLY A 466 4.04 -28.87 -12.69
C GLY A 466 4.50 -30.33 -12.66
N ASP A 467 4.06 -31.12 -13.63
CA ASP A 467 4.41 -32.54 -13.75
C ASP A 467 5.92 -32.77 -14.00
N TYR A 468 6.66 -31.75 -14.47
CA TYR A 468 8.10 -31.81 -14.74
C TYR A 468 8.99 -31.14 -13.69
N LEU A 469 8.43 -30.50 -12.64
CA LEU A 469 9.24 -29.78 -11.64
C LEU A 469 10.32 -30.65 -10.98
N GLN A 470 9.98 -31.89 -10.61
CA GLN A 470 10.97 -32.81 -10.02
C GLN A 470 12.10 -33.17 -11.00
N VAL A 471 11.79 -33.22 -12.31
CA VAL A 471 12.78 -33.44 -13.36
C VAL A 471 13.67 -32.21 -13.52
N LEU A 472 13.08 -31.01 -13.49
CA LEU A 472 13.82 -29.75 -13.53
C LEU A 472 14.77 -29.63 -12.33
N GLU A 473 14.28 -29.85 -11.10
CA GLU A 473 15.10 -29.83 -9.87
C GLU A 473 16.34 -30.72 -9.97
N LYS A 474 16.14 -31.98 -10.38
CA LYS A 474 17.23 -32.95 -10.54
C LYS A 474 18.27 -32.54 -11.58
N ASN A 475 17.89 -31.71 -12.55
CA ASN A 475 18.75 -31.28 -13.64
C ASN A 475 19.23 -29.84 -13.50
N LEU A 476 18.84 -29.11 -12.45
CA LEU A 476 19.29 -27.74 -12.21
C LEU A 476 20.81 -27.63 -12.37
N PRO A 477 21.33 -26.49 -12.89
CA PRO A 477 22.76 -26.24 -13.03
C PRO A 477 23.38 -25.93 -11.66
N LEU A 478 23.29 -26.89 -10.74
CA LEU A 478 23.63 -26.85 -9.33
C LEU A 478 24.24 -28.21 -8.96
N ASP A 479 25.16 -28.23 -8.00
CA ASP A 479 25.75 -29.48 -7.53
C ASP A 479 24.70 -30.35 -6.82
N ASP A 480 24.76 -31.67 -7.05
CA ASP A 480 23.73 -32.62 -6.59
C ASP A 480 23.48 -32.60 -5.08
N VAL A 481 24.49 -32.24 -4.29
CA VAL A 481 24.40 -32.13 -2.82
C VAL A 481 23.44 -31.04 -2.34
N TYR A 482 23.13 -30.07 -3.20
CA TYR A 482 22.26 -28.94 -2.88
C TYR A 482 20.85 -29.06 -3.46
N LYS A 483 20.59 -30.08 -4.28
CA LYS A 483 19.28 -30.28 -4.90
C LYS A 483 18.28 -30.81 -3.89
N SER A 484 17.05 -30.34 -3.97
CA SER A 484 15.93 -30.78 -3.15
C SER A 484 15.50 -32.20 -3.56
N GLU A 485 15.24 -33.05 -2.55
CA GLU A 485 14.79 -34.42 -2.80
C GLU A 485 13.35 -34.46 -3.32
N ASP A 486 12.46 -33.69 -2.69
CA ASP A 486 11.04 -33.60 -3.02
C ASP A 486 10.66 -32.17 -3.45
N VAL A 487 10.00 -32.06 -4.59
CA VAL A 487 9.40 -30.82 -5.08
C VAL A 487 7.91 -31.02 -5.27
N ILE A 488 7.12 -30.08 -4.76
CA ILE A 488 5.67 -30.09 -4.89
C ILE A 488 5.27 -28.95 -5.82
N ALA A 489 4.58 -29.29 -6.91
CA ALA A 489 4.01 -28.28 -7.80
C ALA A 489 2.73 -27.69 -7.18
N ALA A 490 2.70 -26.37 -7.06
CA ALA A 490 1.45 -25.66 -6.84
C ALA A 490 0.51 -25.90 -8.05
N PRO A 491 -0.78 -26.22 -7.84
CA PRO A 491 -1.75 -26.21 -8.93
C PRO A 491 -1.79 -24.83 -9.58
N ILE A 492 -1.78 -24.80 -10.92
CA ILE A 492 -1.77 -23.56 -11.69
C ILE A 492 -3.10 -23.44 -12.41
N ARG A 493 -3.74 -22.26 -12.34
CA ARG A 493 -4.93 -21.91 -13.11
C ARG A 493 -4.65 -20.70 -13.98
N VAL A 494 -4.95 -20.80 -15.27
CA VAL A 494 -4.89 -19.65 -16.18
C VAL A 494 -6.29 -19.07 -16.30
N VAL A 495 -6.40 -17.77 -16.11
CA VAL A 495 -7.67 -17.07 -16.01
C VAL A 495 -7.68 -15.86 -16.93
N GLN A 496 -8.78 -15.66 -17.64
CA GLN A 496 -9.09 -14.43 -18.33
C GLN A 496 -9.85 -13.50 -17.37
N LEU A 497 -9.21 -12.43 -16.92
CA LEU A 497 -9.77 -11.50 -15.93
C LEU A 497 -11.01 -10.80 -16.47
N LEU A 498 -12.10 -10.85 -15.70
CA LEU A 498 -13.39 -10.22 -15.99
C LEU A 498 -13.64 -8.99 -15.13
N TYR A 499 -13.25 -9.04 -13.85
CA TYR A 499 -13.39 -7.93 -12.92
C TYR A 499 -12.40 -8.09 -11.77
N ASN A 500 -11.92 -6.97 -11.22
CA ASN A 500 -11.12 -6.96 -10.01
C ASN A 500 -11.51 -5.80 -9.09
N ALA A 501 -11.22 -5.93 -7.79
CA ALA A 501 -11.57 -4.93 -6.77
C ALA A 501 -10.71 -5.07 -5.51
N GLY A 502 -10.71 -4.04 -4.66
CA GLY A 502 -9.90 -4.02 -3.43
C GLY A 502 -8.46 -3.63 -3.73
N ASP A 503 -7.49 -4.42 -3.24
CA ASP A 503 -6.05 -4.22 -3.44
C ASP A 503 -5.58 -4.52 -4.88
N VAL A 504 -6.08 -3.72 -5.81
CA VAL A 504 -5.82 -3.83 -7.25
C VAL A 504 -5.34 -2.51 -7.84
N LYS A 505 -4.73 -1.68 -6.97
CA LYS A 505 -4.05 -0.44 -7.34
C LYS A 505 -2.93 -0.73 -8.34
N GLY A 506 -2.52 0.26 -9.14
CA GLY A 506 -1.43 0.06 -10.10
C GLY A 506 -0.09 -0.26 -9.41
N PRO A 507 0.86 -0.95 -10.07
CA PRO A 507 0.74 -1.72 -11.32
C PRO A 507 -0.22 -2.92 -11.21
N GLN A 508 -0.86 -3.32 -12.31
CA GLN A 508 -1.79 -4.45 -12.33
C GLN A 508 -1.09 -5.80 -12.16
N THR A 509 -1.62 -6.64 -11.28
CA THR A 509 -1.19 -8.03 -11.05
C THR A 509 -1.25 -8.85 -12.34
N VAL A 510 -0.23 -9.66 -12.61
CA VAL A 510 -0.20 -10.61 -13.75
C VAL A 510 -0.38 -12.06 -13.31
N ALA A 511 0.04 -12.37 -12.09
CA ALA A 511 -0.13 -13.65 -11.44
C ALA A 511 -0.12 -13.43 -9.92
N PHE A 512 -0.68 -14.37 -9.18
CA PHE A 512 -0.64 -14.40 -7.72
C PHE A 512 -0.64 -15.85 -7.23
N ASN A 513 -0.04 -16.08 -6.06
CA ASN A 513 0.10 -17.39 -5.45
C ASN A 513 -0.47 -17.35 -4.03
N LEU A 514 -1.52 -18.14 -3.79
CA LEU A 514 -2.32 -18.08 -2.55
C LEU A 514 -2.63 -19.49 -2.04
N PRO A 515 -3.08 -19.65 -0.78
CA PRO A 515 -3.15 -18.64 0.27
C PRO A 515 -1.79 -18.34 0.91
N ASN A 516 -1.68 -17.20 1.60
CA ASN A 516 -0.49 -16.81 2.37
C ASN A 516 -0.43 -17.46 3.76
N ASP A 517 -1.54 -18.02 4.25
CA ASP A 517 -1.63 -18.65 5.58
C ASP A 517 -0.73 -19.88 5.69
N GLU A 518 0.32 -19.80 6.51
CA GLU A 518 1.35 -20.84 6.60
C GLU A 518 0.81 -22.18 7.09
N ARG A 519 -0.34 -22.20 7.78
CA ARG A 519 -1.00 -23.44 8.21
C ARG A 519 -1.45 -24.23 6.99
N ILE A 520 -2.08 -23.56 6.04
CA ILE A 520 -2.58 -24.19 4.80
C ILE A 520 -1.42 -24.52 3.87
N VAL A 521 -0.45 -23.61 3.73
CA VAL A 521 0.75 -23.84 2.91
C VAL A 521 1.47 -25.11 3.36
N LYS A 522 1.61 -25.32 4.67
CA LYS A 522 2.24 -26.51 5.23
C LYS A 522 1.45 -27.79 4.97
N ASP A 523 0.12 -27.73 5.10
CA ASP A 523 -0.73 -28.92 5.06
C ASP A 523 -1.14 -29.31 3.63
N ARG A 524 -1.23 -28.33 2.72
CA ARG A 524 -1.84 -28.48 1.39
C ARG A 524 -1.07 -27.79 0.25
N GLY A 525 -0.06 -26.97 0.56
CA GLY A 525 0.65 -26.15 -0.44
C GLY A 525 -0.13 -24.88 -0.81
N THR A 526 0.24 -24.29 -1.95
CA THR A 526 -0.41 -23.11 -2.52
C THR A 526 -0.99 -23.43 -3.89
N SER A 527 -1.78 -22.53 -4.47
CA SER A 527 -2.19 -22.52 -5.87
C SER A 527 -1.85 -21.18 -6.52
N MET A 528 -1.39 -21.26 -7.76
CA MET A 528 -1.10 -20.08 -8.58
C MET A 528 -2.23 -19.78 -9.55
N VAL A 529 -2.56 -18.51 -9.70
CA VAL A 529 -3.47 -18.00 -10.74
C VAL A 529 -2.72 -17.02 -11.63
N ILE A 530 -2.83 -17.19 -12.95
CA ILE A 530 -2.20 -16.32 -13.95
C ILE A 530 -3.27 -15.62 -14.77
N LEU A 531 -3.19 -14.29 -14.88
CA LEU A 531 -4.12 -13.43 -15.60
C LEU A 531 -3.65 -13.23 -17.05
N LYS A 532 -4.16 -14.08 -17.94
CA LYS A 532 -3.69 -14.17 -19.34
C LYS A 532 -3.99 -12.90 -20.14
N ASN A 533 -5.22 -12.41 -20.15
CA ASN A 533 -5.60 -11.18 -20.88
C ASN A 533 -4.92 -9.91 -20.33
N VAL A 534 -4.59 -9.86 -19.04
CA VAL A 534 -3.75 -8.80 -18.46
C VAL A 534 -2.34 -8.89 -19.04
N SER A 535 -1.77 -10.10 -19.10
CA SER A 535 -0.47 -10.36 -19.71
C SER A 535 -0.45 -10.03 -21.21
N GLU A 536 -1.51 -10.38 -21.95
CA GLU A 536 -1.69 -10.02 -23.37
C GLU A 536 -1.72 -8.51 -23.58
N ALA A 537 -2.44 -7.79 -22.71
CA ALA A 537 -2.51 -6.33 -22.75
C ALA A 537 -1.13 -5.70 -22.49
N LYS A 538 -0.42 -6.14 -21.45
CA LYS A 538 0.95 -5.66 -21.15
C LYS A 538 1.92 -5.99 -22.27
N PHE A 539 1.83 -7.19 -22.85
CA PHE A 539 2.64 -7.57 -24.00
C PHE A 539 2.41 -6.62 -25.18
N LYS A 540 1.14 -6.41 -25.56
CA LYS A 540 0.76 -5.61 -26.73
C LYS A 540 1.05 -4.12 -26.55
N LEU A 541 0.74 -3.56 -25.39
CA LEU A 541 0.76 -2.12 -25.15
C LEU A 541 2.09 -1.62 -24.57
N ILE A 542 2.93 -2.51 -24.06
CA ILE A 542 4.19 -2.15 -23.38
C ILE A 542 5.36 -2.90 -24.01
N LEU A 543 5.36 -4.24 -23.94
CA LEU A 543 6.52 -5.04 -24.38
C LEU A 543 6.79 -4.87 -25.88
N ARG A 544 5.75 -4.82 -26.71
CA ARG A 544 5.87 -4.60 -28.16
C ARG A 544 6.45 -3.23 -28.51
N PRO A 545 5.90 -2.10 -28.01
CA PRO A 545 6.54 -0.80 -28.19
C PRO A 545 7.98 -0.72 -27.68
N ILE A 546 8.30 -1.41 -26.57
CA ILE A 546 9.70 -1.54 -26.11
C ILE A 546 10.54 -2.24 -27.18
N ALA A 547 10.07 -3.37 -27.71
CA ALA A 547 10.78 -4.12 -28.72
C ALA A 547 11.01 -3.32 -30.01
N ASP A 548 10.00 -2.56 -30.45
CA ASP A 548 10.05 -1.75 -31.68
C ASP A 548 11.15 -0.68 -31.62
N VAL A 549 11.49 -0.20 -30.42
CA VAL A 549 12.45 0.88 -30.19
C VAL A 549 13.82 0.38 -29.75
N CYS A 550 13.86 -0.63 -28.89
CA CYS A 550 15.08 -1.11 -28.25
C CYS A 550 15.69 -2.31 -28.96
N ILE A 551 14.94 -3.14 -29.69
CA ILE A 551 15.46 -4.38 -30.30
C ILE A 551 15.83 -4.12 -31.76
N THR A 552 16.94 -4.70 -32.23
CA THR A 552 17.35 -4.66 -33.66
C THR A 552 16.24 -5.17 -34.58
N LYS A 553 16.06 -4.55 -35.75
CA LYS A 553 14.99 -4.89 -36.70
C LYS A 553 14.97 -6.37 -37.09
N GLU A 554 16.14 -6.98 -37.20
CA GLU A 554 16.33 -8.39 -37.57
C GLU A 554 15.76 -9.35 -36.51
N GLN A 555 15.76 -8.95 -35.24
CA GLN A 555 15.29 -9.76 -34.12
C GLN A 555 13.90 -9.38 -33.61
N GLN A 556 13.31 -8.26 -34.04
CA GLN A 556 11.97 -7.83 -33.59
C GLN A 556 10.87 -8.90 -33.82
N ASN A 557 10.99 -9.69 -34.89
CA ASN A 557 10.07 -10.80 -35.19
C ASN A 557 10.17 -11.98 -34.21
N TYR A 558 11.24 -12.06 -33.42
CA TYR A 558 11.40 -13.06 -32.36
C TYR A 558 10.71 -12.65 -31.06
N VAL A 559 10.35 -11.38 -30.88
CA VAL A 559 9.48 -11.03 -29.75
C VAL A 559 8.10 -11.62 -30.05
N ASP A 560 7.52 -12.39 -29.13
CA ASP A 560 6.18 -12.99 -29.27
C ASP A 560 5.53 -13.26 -27.89
N PHE A 561 4.20 -13.32 -27.89
CA PHE A 561 3.41 -13.44 -26.65
C PHE A 561 3.57 -14.80 -25.98
N ASN A 562 3.61 -15.89 -26.75
CA ASN A 562 3.74 -17.23 -26.20
C ASN A 562 5.04 -17.34 -25.42
N SER A 563 6.15 -16.87 -25.99
CA SER A 563 7.46 -16.85 -25.33
C SER A 563 7.46 -16.01 -24.05
N PHE A 564 6.87 -14.81 -24.07
CA PHE A 564 6.73 -13.96 -22.89
C PHE A 564 5.88 -14.60 -21.79
N PHE A 565 4.73 -15.16 -22.17
CA PHE A 565 3.79 -15.80 -21.26
C PHE A 565 4.37 -17.08 -20.66
N THR A 566 4.96 -17.94 -21.48
CA THR A 566 5.63 -19.18 -21.05
C THR A 566 6.79 -18.89 -20.12
N HIS A 567 7.61 -17.86 -20.37
CA HIS A 567 8.66 -17.46 -19.43
C HIS A 567 8.07 -17.00 -18.09
N THR A 568 7.00 -16.20 -18.10
CA THR A 568 6.31 -15.76 -16.86
C THR A 568 5.83 -16.96 -16.06
N ILE A 569 5.22 -17.96 -16.71
CA ILE A 569 4.80 -19.20 -16.04
C ILE A 569 6.00 -19.94 -15.45
N CYS A 570 7.07 -20.07 -16.23
CA CYS A 570 8.28 -20.74 -15.77
C CYS A 570 8.95 -20.02 -14.62
N HIS A 571 8.96 -18.69 -14.61
CA HIS A 571 9.43 -17.88 -13.51
C HIS A 571 8.72 -18.28 -12.21
N GLU A 572 7.39 -18.33 -12.23
CA GLU A 572 6.60 -18.68 -11.05
C GLU A 572 6.82 -20.14 -10.60
N CYS A 573 6.90 -21.07 -11.56
CA CYS A 573 7.31 -22.45 -11.29
C CYS A 573 8.72 -22.52 -10.69
N CYS A 574 9.62 -21.63 -11.12
CA CYS A 574 11.01 -21.57 -10.67
C CYS A 574 11.17 -21.01 -9.26
N HIS A 575 10.18 -20.28 -8.73
CA HIS A 575 10.13 -20.03 -7.29
C HIS A 575 10.10 -21.34 -6.51
N GLY A 576 9.32 -22.34 -6.94
CA GLY A 576 9.16 -23.62 -6.22
C GLY A 576 10.32 -24.61 -6.30
N ILE A 577 11.41 -24.30 -7.02
CA ILE A 577 12.58 -25.17 -7.18
C ILE A 577 13.88 -24.46 -6.78
N GLY A 578 14.94 -25.25 -6.60
CA GLY A 578 16.20 -24.81 -6.04
C GLY A 578 16.17 -24.69 -4.51
N PRO A 579 17.25 -24.14 -3.92
CA PRO A 579 17.42 -24.13 -2.47
C PRO A 579 16.38 -23.26 -1.76
N HIS A 580 15.72 -23.81 -0.74
CA HIS A 580 14.80 -23.08 0.15
C HIS A 580 15.16 -23.34 1.62
N SER A 581 15.05 -24.61 2.01
CA SER A 581 15.59 -25.12 3.27
C SER A 581 17.02 -25.58 3.01
N ILE A 582 17.98 -25.00 3.72
CA ILE A 582 19.41 -25.22 3.47
C ILE A 582 20.11 -25.76 4.71
N THR A 583 21.24 -26.40 4.49
CA THR A 583 22.18 -26.77 5.55
C THR A 583 23.42 -25.94 5.36
N LEU A 584 23.68 -25.04 6.31
CA LEU A 584 24.86 -24.20 6.28
C LEU A 584 26.14 -25.05 6.31
N PRO A 585 27.30 -24.54 5.85
CA PRO A 585 28.58 -25.22 5.98
C PRO A 585 28.92 -25.68 7.40
N SER A 586 28.32 -25.03 8.42
CA SER A 586 28.43 -25.41 9.84
C SER A 586 27.61 -26.65 10.24
N GLY A 587 26.78 -27.19 9.34
CA GLY A 587 25.81 -28.26 9.61
C GLY A 587 24.47 -27.78 10.17
N LYS A 588 24.32 -26.48 10.47
CA LYS A 588 23.07 -25.89 10.98
C LYS A 588 22.01 -25.83 9.87
N LYS A 589 20.79 -26.27 10.18
CA LYS A 589 19.61 -26.08 9.31
C LYS A 589 19.14 -24.63 9.37
N SER A 590 18.85 -24.04 8.22
CA SER A 590 18.29 -22.69 8.08
C SER A 590 17.46 -22.58 6.79
N THR A 591 17.07 -21.37 6.41
CA THR A 591 16.45 -21.08 5.11
C THR A 591 17.20 -19.99 4.37
N VAL A 592 17.11 -19.99 3.04
CA VAL A 592 17.74 -18.97 2.19
C VAL A 592 17.28 -17.56 2.62
N ARG A 593 15.97 -17.38 2.84
CA ARG A 593 15.40 -16.12 3.30
C ARG A 593 16.00 -15.62 4.61
N LEU A 594 16.20 -16.50 5.59
CA LEU A 594 16.75 -16.11 6.90
C LEU A 594 18.23 -15.70 6.80
N GLU A 595 19.00 -16.36 5.95
CA GLU A 595 20.44 -16.09 5.81
C GLU A 595 20.71 -14.87 4.92
N LEU A 596 19.93 -14.67 3.85
CA LEU A 596 20.13 -13.56 2.92
C LEU A 596 19.44 -12.25 3.34
N GLN A 597 18.42 -12.31 4.19
CA GLN A 597 17.77 -11.14 4.79
C GLN A 597 17.31 -10.11 3.72
N GLU A 598 17.75 -8.85 3.81
CA GLU A 598 17.38 -7.76 2.90
C GLU A 598 17.79 -8.01 1.44
N LEU A 599 18.69 -8.96 1.19
CA LEU A 599 19.17 -9.31 -0.15
C LEU A 599 18.34 -10.42 -0.79
N HIS A 600 17.48 -11.08 -0.01
CA HIS A 600 16.73 -12.25 -0.44
C HIS A 600 15.83 -11.94 -1.64
N SER A 601 14.94 -10.97 -1.53
CA SER A 601 13.87 -10.76 -2.52
C SER A 601 14.44 -10.50 -3.91
N ALA A 602 15.38 -9.56 -4.05
CA ALA A 602 15.97 -9.25 -5.35
C ALA A 602 16.75 -10.43 -5.96
N LEU A 603 17.40 -11.25 -5.12
CA LEU A 603 18.13 -12.43 -5.60
C LEU A 603 17.18 -13.58 -5.98
N GLU A 604 16.08 -13.74 -5.26
CA GLU A 604 15.05 -14.74 -5.52
C GLU A 604 14.28 -14.43 -6.82
N GLU A 605 13.95 -13.15 -7.09
CA GLU A 605 13.40 -12.72 -8.38
C GLU A 605 14.38 -12.99 -9.52
N ALA A 606 15.66 -12.63 -9.33
CA ALA A 606 16.69 -12.92 -10.32
C ALA A 606 16.87 -14.43 -10.57
N LYS A 607 16.73 -15.26 -9.54
CA LYS A 607 16.74 -16.73 -9.64
C LYS A 607 15.56 -17.20 -10.49
N ALA A 608 14.34 -16.82 -10.13
CA ALA A 608 13.12 -17.26 -10.80
C ALA A 608 13.16 -16.93 -12.30
N ASP A 609 13.57 -15.72 -12.67
CA ASP A 609 13.71 -15.33 -14.07
C ASP A 609 14.77 -16.14 -14.84
N ILE A 610 16.00 -16.20 -14.34
CA ILE A 610 17.14 -16.78 -15.07
C ILE A 610 17.09 -18.31 -15.10
N VAL A 611 16.65 -18.93 -14.00
CA VAL A 611 16.37 -20.36 -13.94
C VAL A 611 15.15 -20.67 -14.79
N GLY A 612 14.17 -19.76 -14.87
CA GLY A 612 13.04 -19.84 -15.80
C GLY A 612 13.48 -19.98 -17.25
N LEU A 613 14.43 -19.16 -17.72
CA LEU A 613 14.99 -19.30 -19.07
C LEU A 613 15.70 -20.64 -19.29
N TRP A 614 16.49 -21.09 -18.30
CA TRP A 614 17.13 -22.40 -18.34
C TRP A 614 16.10 -23.53 -18.42
N ALA A 615 15.02 -23.45 -17.63
CA ALA A 615 13.98 -24.46 -17.55
C ALA A 615 13.18 -24.54 -18.85
N VAL A 616 12.78 -23.41 -19.44
CA VAL A 616 12.08 -23.40 -20.73
C VAL A 616 12.94 -24.04 -21.81
N LYS A 617 14.24 -23.69 -21.90
CA LYS A 617 15.17 -24.34 -22.84
C LYS A 617 15.21 -25.86 -22.60
N TYR A 618 15.38 -26.29 -21.36
CA TYR A 618 15.45 -27.71 -21.01
C TYR A 618 14.18 -28.45 -21.45
N LEU A 619 13.00 -27.85 -21.26
CA LEU A 619 11.73 -28.43 -21.67
C LEU A 619 11.55 -28.46 -23.20
N ILE A 620 12.05 -27.45 -23.92
CA ILE A 620 12.08 -27.46 -25.39
C ILE A 620 12.98 -28.61 -25.90
N ASP A 621 14.17 -28.79 -25.32
CA ASP A 621 15.09 -29.87 -25.69
C ASP A 621 14.51 -31.28 -25.42
N LYS A 622 13.53 -31.38 -24.52
CA LYS A 622 12.80 -32.61 -24.21
C LYS A 622 11.51 -32.78 -25.01
N ASP A 623 11.26 -31.91 -26.00
CA ASP A 623 10.05 -31.90 -26.83
C ASP A 623 8.74 -31.72 -26.04
N VAL A 624 8.83 -31.06 -24.87
CA VAL A 624 7.69 -30.78 -23.98
C VAL A 624 6.98 -29.49 -24.41
N LEU A 625 7.71 -28.54 -25.01
CA LEU A 625 7.21 -27.24 -25.47
C LEU A 625 7.43 -27.04 -26.98
N PRO A 626 6.83 -27.88 -27.85
CA PRO A 626 7.14 -27.91 -29.29
C PRO A 626 6.78 -26.61 -30.03
N ASN A 627 5.90 -25.78 -29.47
CA ASN A 627 5.45 -24.52 -30.08
C ASN A 627 6.27 -23.29 -29.63
N THR A 628 7.29 -23.47 -28.79
CA THR A 628 8.10 -22.36 -28.26
C THR A 628 9.45 -22.30 -28.96
N SER A 629 9.78 -21.14 -29.52
CA SER A 629 11.08 -20.91 -30.16
C SER A 629 12.10 -20.45 -29.12
N ILE A 630 13.23 -21.16 -28.98
CA ILE A 630 14.33 -20.77 -28.07
C ILE A 630 14.82 -19.35 -28.38
N ARG A 631 14.94 -18.99 -29.66
CA ARG A 631 15.34 -17.63 -30.06
C ARG A 631 14.31 -16.59 -29.62
N SER A 632 13.04 -16.92 -29.76
CA SER A 632 11.96 -16.03 -29.38
C SER A 632 11.88 -15.81 -27.87
N MET A 633 12.08 -16.87 -27.09
CA MET A 633 12.22 -16.79 -25.64
C MET A 633 13.28 -15.77 -25.23
N TYR A 634 14.52 -15.89 -25.74
CA TYR A 634 15.60 -14.98 -25.34
C TYR A 634 15.36 -13.53 -25.78
N VAL A 635 14.84 -13.30 -26.99
CA VAL A 635 14.61 -11.93 -27.47
C VAL A 635 13.39 -11.29 -26.77
N SER A 636 12.31 -12.04 -26.52
CA SER A 636 11.20 -11.57 -25.68
C SER A 636 11.66 -11.24 -24.26
N PHE A 637 12.54 -12.06 -23.68
CA PHE A 637 13.13 -11.79 -22.37
C PHE A 637 14.00 -10.52 -22.37
N LEU A 638 14.81 -10.30 -23.41
CA LEU A 638 15.58 -9.07 -23.56
C LEU A 638 14.68 -7.82 -23.59
N ALA A 639 13.57 -7.87 -24.35
CA ALA A 639 12.58 -6.79 -24.31
C ALA A 639 11.95 -6.65 -22.90
N GLY A 640 11.73 -7.79 -22.23
CA GLY A 640 11.23 -7.86 -20.85
C GLY A 640 12.17 -7.18 -19.85
N CYS A 641 13.48 -7.25 -20.07
CA CYS A 641 14.48 -6.60 -19.24
C CYS A 641 14.23 -5.09 -19.12
N PHE A 642 13.99 -4.43 -20.26
CA PHE A 642 13.72 -3.00 -20.28
C PHE A 642 12.34 -2.63 -19.74
N ARG A 643 11.39 -3.58 -19.71
CA ARG A 643 10.09 -3.38 -19.06
C ARG A 643 10.24 -3.37 -17.55
N SER A 644 10.82 -4.43 -16.96
CA SER A 644 10.84 -4.62 -15.51
C SER A 644 11.80 -3.64 -14.82
N VAL A 645 12.93 -3.28 -15.44
CA VAL A 645 13.88 -2.32 -14.85
C VAL A 645 13.30 -0.91 -14.65
N ARG A 646 12.19 -0.59 -15.34
CA ARG A 646 11.46 0.69 -15.20
C ARG A 646 10.68 0.81 -13.90
N PHE A 647 10.53 -0.29 -13.15
CA PHE A 647 9.97 -0.26 -11.80
C PHE A 647 10.93 0.34 -10.77
N GLY A 648 12.21 0.51 -11.14
CA GLY A 648 13.25 1.09 -10.29
C GLY A 648 14.12 0.03 -9.63
N LEU A 649 15.25 0.46 -9.04
CA LEU A 649 16.21 -0.44 -8.38
C LEU A 649 15.93 -0.64 -6.89
N GLU A 650 14.99 0.11 -6.33
CA GLU A 650 14.46 -0.10 -4.97
C GLU A 650 13.45 -1.25 -4.93
N GLU A 651 12.87 -1.60 -6.08
CA GLU A 651 11.93 -2.71 -6.25
C GLU A 651 12.68 -4.01 -6.60
N ALA A 652 12.28 -5.14 -6.02
CA ALA A 652 13.00 -6.41 -6.11
C ALA A 652 13.12 -6.95 -7.55
N HIS A 653 12.04 -6.91 -8.34
CA HIS A 653 12.07 -7.38 -9.73
C HIS A 653 12.94 -6.46 -10.59
N GLY A 654 12.80 -5.14 -10.45
CA GLY A 654 13.63 -4.17 -11.17
C GLY A 654 15.12 -4.32 -10.84
N LYS A 655 15.45 -4.54 -9.56
CA LYS A 655 16.81 -4.80 -9.08
C LYS A 655 17.37 -6.13 -9.60
N GLY A 656 16.58 -7.21 -9.54
CA GLY A 656 16.92 -8.52 -10.07
C GLY A 656 17.10 -8.50 -11.60
N GLN A 657 16.27 -7.73 -12.30
CA GLN A 657 16.36 -7.57 -13.76
C GLN A 657 17.63 -6.83 -14.19
N ALA A 658 18.03 -5.79 -13.46
CA ALA A 658 19.28 -5.08 -13.72
C ALA A 658 20.49 -6.02 -13.60
N LEU A 659 20.51 -6.88 -12.57
CA LEU A 659 21.55 -7.90 -12.40
C LEU A 659 21.62 -8.83 -13.60
N GLN A 660 20.48 -9.37 -14.03
CA GLN A 660 20.41 -10.31 -15.14
C GLN A 660 20.86 -9.67 -16.46
N PHE A 661 20.36 -8.47 -16.77
CA PHE A 661 20.76 -7.74 -17.97
C PHE A 661 22.27 -7.46 -17.97
N ASN A 662 22.81 -6.90 -16.87
CA ASN A 662 24.21 -6.52 -16.79
C ASN A 662 25.15 -7.74 -16.85
N TRP A 663 24.76 -8.87 -16.26
CA TRP A 663 25.50 -10.12 -16.39
C TRP A 663 25.53 -10.61 -17.84
N LEU A 664 24.36 -10.72 -18.47
CA LEU A 664 24.25 -11.19 -19.86
C LEU A 664 24.99 -10.25 -20.83
N PHE A 665 24.97 -8.94 -20.56
CA PHE A 665 25.75 -7.95 -21.32
C PHE A 665 27.26 -8.13 -21.12
N GLU A 666 27.75 -8.29 -19.88
CA GLU A 666 29.18 -8.52 -19.59
C GLU A 666 29.69 -9.82 -20.26
N LYS A 667 28.85 -10.86 -20.34
CA LYS A 667 29.17 -12.12 -21.03
C LYS A 667 29.04 -12.04 -22.55
N GLY A 668 28.63 -10.89 -23.10
CA GLY A 668 28.43 -10.68 -24.53
C GLY A 668 27.22 -11.40 -25.12
N ALA A 669 26.31 -11.91 -24.27
CA ALA A 669 25.04 -12.50 -24.68
C ALA A 669 24.01 -11.45 -25.11
N ILE A 670 24.11 -10.23 -24.57
CA ILE A 670 23.39 -9.05 -25.05
C ILE A 670 24.41 -8.11 -25.67
N VAL A 671 24.10 -7.59 -26.86
CA VAL A 671 24.98 -6.69 -27.61
C VAL A 671 24.26 -5.37 -27.87
N LEU A 672 24.92 -4.25 -27.57
CA LEU A 672 24.49 -2.89 -27.93
C LEU A 672 25.15 -2.48 -29.26
N HIS A 673 24.36 -1.97 -30.18
CA HIS A 673 24.79 -1.54 -31.53
C HIS A 673 24.82 -0.01 -31.67
N GLU A 674 25.47 0.50 -32.72
CA GLU A 674 25.63 1.95 -33.00
C GLU A 674 24.31 2.72 -33.15
N GLY A 675 23.17 2.03 -33.37
CA GLY A 675 21.82 2.62 -33.42
C GLY A 675 21.09 2.66 -32.07
N ASP A 676 21.82 2.47 -30.97
CA ASP A 676 21.27 2.35 -29.61
C ASP A 676 20.20 1.25 -29.50
N THR A 677 20.36 0.18 -30.27
CA THR A 677 19.51 -1.01 -30.24
C THR A 677 20.28 -2.21 -29.72
N PHE A 678 19.53 -3.19 -29.23
CA PHE A 678 20.03 -4.36 -28.56
C PHE A 678 19.65 -5.62 -29.32
N SER A 679 20.53 -6.62 -29.29
CA SER A 679 20.26 -7.95 -29.80
C SER A 679 20.77 -9.02 -28.85
N VAL A 680 20.22 -10.21 -28.95
CA VAL A 680 20.76 -11.42 -28.33
C VAL A 680 21.82 -12.04 -29.25
N ASP A 681 22.99 -12.36 -28.70
CA ASP A 681 23.98 -13.24 -29.34
C ASP A 681 23.63 -14.70 -29.01
N PHE A 682 23.04 -15.39 -29.97
CA PHE A 682 22.53 -16.75 -29.79
C PHE A 682 23.64 -17.78 -29.51
N ASP A 683 24.89 -17.51 -29.88
CA ASP A 683 26.00 -18.42 -29.63
C ASP A 683 26.52 -18.33 -28.19
N LYS A 684 26.18 -17.25 -27.46
CA LYS A 684 26.66 -17.00 -26.08
C LYS A 684 25.58 -17.05 -25.02
N VAL A 685 24.31 -16.79 -25.39
CA VAL A 685 23.22 -16.60 -24.42
C VAL A 685 22.99 -17.81 -23.53
N GLU A 686 23.05 -19.03 -24.06
CA GLU A 686 22.79 -20.24 -23.26
C GLU A 686 23.82 -20.43 -22.14
N GLY A 687 25.10 -20.27 -22.46
CA GLY A 687 26.18 -20.36 -21.47
C GLY A 687 26.12 -19.23 -20.45
N ALA A 688 25.73 -18.02 -20.87
CA ALA A 688 25.57 -16.90 -19.96
C ALA A 688 24.42 -17.12 -18.96
N VAL A 689 23.27 -17.61 -19.44
CA VAL A 689 22.11 -17.98 -18.61
C VAL A 689 22.49 -19.09 -17.63
N GLU A 690 23.06 -20.20 -18.10
CA GLU A 690 23.46 -21.31 -17.22
C GLU A 690 24.46 -20.87 -16.14
N SER A 691 25.43 -20.02 -16.51
CA SER A 691 26.44 -19.53 -15.56
C SER A 691 25.84 -18.64 -14.45
N LEU A 692 24.84 -17.81 -14.78
CA LEU A 692 24.17 -16.98 -13.79
C LEU A 692 23.23 -17.82 -12.91
N SER A 693 22.46 -18.73 -13.50
CA SER A 693 21.62 -19.68 -12.76
C SER A 693 22.45 -20.44 -11.73
N ARG A 694 23.58 -21.02 -12.13
CA ARG A 694 24.50 -21.70 -11.22
C ARG A 694 25.01 -20.80 -10.10
N LYS A 695 25.41 -19.57 -10.44
CA LYS A 695 25.97 -18.61 -9.45
C LYS A 695 24.93 -18.27 -8.38
N ILE A 696 23.70 -17.92 -8.79
CA ILE A 696 22.62 -17.55 -7.85
C ILE A 696 22.21 -18.76 -7.00
N LEU A 697 21.95 -19.91 -7.63
CA LEU A 697 21.56 -21.14 -6.91
C LEU A 697 22.62 -21.57 -5.90
N THR A 698 23.91 -21.45 -6.24
CA THR A 698 25.00 -21.81 -5.30
C THR A 698 25.05 -20.85 -4.11
N ILE A 699 24.91 -19.54 -4.34
CA ILE A 699 24.86 -18.53 -3.26
C ILE A 699 23.71 -18.84 -2.30
N GLN A 700 22.51 -19.10 -2.85
CA GLN A 700 21.34 -19.45 -2.05
C GLN A 700 21.55 -20.76 -1.29
N ALA A 701 22.07 -21.81 -1.93
CA ALA A 701 22.34 -23.10 -1.29
C ALA A 701 23.30 -23.01 -0.09
N MET A 702 24.29 -22.12 -0.18
CA MET A 702 25.28 -21.91 0.88
C MET A 702 24.81 -20.94 1.96
N GLY A 703 23.73 -20.19 1.73
CA GLY A 703 23.32 -19.08 2.59
C GLY A 703 24.36 -17.96 2.63
N ASP A 704 25.10 -17.75 1.53
CA ASP A 704 26.26 -16.87 1.49
C ASP A 704 25.84 -15.41 1.26
N LYS A 705 25.52 -14.72 2.36
CA LYS A 705 25.08 -13.32 2.34
C LYS A 705 26.13 -12.38 1.76
N ASP A 706 27.40 -12.62 2.02
CA ASP A 706 28.49 -11.77 1.53
C ASP A 706 28.61 -11.89 0.01
N ALA A 707 28.58 -13.11 -0.53
CA ALA A 707 28.57 -13.33 -1.98
C ALA A 707 27.31 -12.79 -2.67
N ALA A 708 26.15 -12.87 -2.01
CA ALA A 708 24.92 -12.23 -2.48
C ALA A 708 25.09 -10.71 -2.58
N ASN A 709 25.64 -10.10 -1.53
CA ASN A 709 25.89 -8.66 -1.48
C ASN A 709 26.88 -8.23 -2.58
N GLU A 710 27.99 -8.94 -2.76
CA GLU A 710 28.97 -8.66 -3.82
C GLU A 710 28.33 -8.75 -5.22
N LEU A 711 27.50 -9.78 -5.46
CA LEU A 711 26.84 -9.95 -6.74
C LEU A 711 25.86 -8.80 -7.03
N LEU A 712 25.02 -8.45 -6.04
CA LEU A 712 24.05 -7.37 -6.17
C LEU A 712 24.75 -6.02 -6.31
N GLN A 713 25.76 -5.71 -5.49
CA GLN A 713 26.51 -4.45 -5.59
C GLN A 713 27.20 -4.29 -6.95
N LYS A 714 27.69 -5.38 -7.54
CA LYS A 714 28.36 -5.33 -8.84
C LYS A 714 27.38 -5.13 -10.01
N TYR A 715 26.25 -5.82 -10.01
CA TYR A 715 25.38 -5.93 -11.19
C TYR A 715 24.02 -5.25 -11.05
N CYS A 716 23.56 -4.87 -9.86
CA CYS A 716 22.31 -4.12 -9.68
C CYS A 716 22.54 -2.61 -9.80
N ASP A 717 23.11 -2.17 -10.92
CA ASP A 717 23.30 -0.75 -11.23
C ASP A 717 22.60 -0.37 -12.53
N MET A 718 22.17 0.89 -12.61
CA MET A 718 21.63 1.49 -13.81
C MET A 718 22.79 1.87 -14.74
N THR A 719 23.37 0.86 -15.38
CA THR A 719 24.52 0.99 -16.28
C THR A 719 24.21 1.84 -17.50
N GLN A 720 25.24 2.32 -18.20
CA GLN A 720 25.06 3.16 -19.39
C GLN A 720 24.17 2.50 -20.47
N PRO A 721 24.29 1.19 -20.79
CA PRO A 721 23.38 0.55 -21.73
C PRO A 721 21.90 0.57 -21.28
N LEU A 722 21.62 0.32 -20.00
CA LEU A 722 20.25 0.42 -19.46
C LEU A 722 19.73 1.86 -19.55
N LYS A 723 20.54 2.86 -19.20
CA LYS A 723 20.20 4.29 -19.32
C LYS A 723 19.83 4.67 -20.75
N ILE A 724 20.59 4.19 -21.75
CA ILE A 724 20.28 4.41 -23.17
C ILE A 724 18.91 3.86 -23.53
N ALA A 725 18.62 2.61 -23.13
CA ALA A 725 17.31 2.00 -23.40
C ALA A 725 16.18 2.81 -22.74
N LEU A 726 16.32 3.16 -21.46
CA LEU A 726 15.31 3.93 -20.72
C LEU A 726 15.07 5.32 -21.31
N GLN A 727 16.12 6.03 -21.72
CA GLN A 727 16.00 7.33 -22.39
C GLN A 727 15.20 7.23 -23.69
N LYS A 728 15.44 6.19 -24.50
CA LYS A 728 14.66 5.96 -25.73
C LYS A 728 13.19 5.72 -25.42
N LEU A 729 12.89 4.91 -24.39
CA LEU A 729 11.52 4.63 -23.96
C LEU A 729 10.80 5.87 -23.41
N GLU A 730 11.52 6.76 -22.73
CA GLU A 730 10.98 8.04 -22.26
C GLU A 730 10.66 8.97 -23.43
N ILE A 731 11.54 9.08 -24.43
CA ILE A 731 11.34 9.91 -25.62
C ILE A 731 10.10 9.49 -26.40
N VAL A 732 9.89 8.18 -26.59
CA VAL A 732 8.70 7.66 -27.30
C VAL A 732 7.49 7.47 -26.39
N GLN A 733 7.62 7.80 -25.10
CA GLN A 733 6.57 7.71 -24.08
C GLN A 733 5.89 6.33 -24.03
N VAL A 734 6.67 5.25 -24.02
CA VAL A 734 6.08 3.92 -23.83
C VAL A 734 5.41 3.86 -22.45
N PRO A 735 4.16 3.39 -22.32
CA PRO A 735 3.50 3.23 -21.01
C PRO A 735 4.31 2.32 -20.07
N VAL A 736 4.29 2.60 -18.77
CA VAL A 736 4.87 1.73 -17.73
C VAL A 736 3.95 0.54 -17.46
N ASP A 737 2.65 0.79 -17.39
CA ASP A 737 1.66 -0.23 -17.10
C ASP A 737 0.31 0.02 -17.81
N ILE A 738 -0.76 -0.70 -17.43
CA ILE A 738 -2.10 -0.61 -18.01
C ILE A 738 -3.13 -0.07 -17.00
N ALA A 739 -4.20 0.53 -17.50
CA ALA A 739 -5.38 0.90 -16.73
C ALA A 739 -6.61 0.17 -17.32
N PRO A 740 -7.01 -0.97 -16.75
CA PRO A 740 -8.10 -1.78 -17.29
C PRO A 740 -9.48 -1.19 -16.99
N THR A 741 -10.41 -1.45 -17.88
CA THR A 741 -11.85 -1.24 -17.74
C THR A 741 -12.58 -2.55 -17.99
N PHE A 742 -13.73 -2.75 -17.34
CA PHE A 742 -14.42 -4.04 -17.26
C PHE A 742 -15.88 -3.94 -17.77
N PRO A 743 -16.10 -3.65 -19.05
CA PRO A 743 -17.45 -3.35 -19.54
C PRO A 743 -18.40 -4.56 -19.48
N ILE A 744 -17.89 -5.80 -19.46
CA ILE A 744 -18.72 -6.99 -19.23
C ILE A 744 -19.31 -6.97 -17.82
N ALA A 745 -18.53 -6.59 -16.81
CA ALA A 745 -19.04 -6.46 -15.45
C ALA A 745 -20.16 -5.41 -15.38
N ASP A 746 -19.98 -4.27 -16.06
CA ASP A 746 -21.00 -3.22 -16.16
C ASP A 746 -22.30 -3.73 -16.82
N GLN A 747 -22.18 -4.49 -17.92
CA GLN A 747 -23.34 -5.09 -18.59
C GLN A 747 -24.08 -6.10 -17.70
N VAL A 748 -23.36 -6.97 -16.98
CA VAL A 748 -23.94 -7.93 -16.04
C VAL A 748 -24.69 -7.22 -14.91
N LEU A 749 -24.21 -6.06 -14.47
CA LEU A 749 -24.89 -5.23 -13.46
C LEU A 749 -26.12 -4.50 -14.02
N GLN A 750 -26.08 -4.01 -15.27
CA GLN A 750 -27.15 -3.22 -15.92
C GLN A 750 -28.35 -4.03 -16.41
N THR A 751 -28.16 -5.29 -16.82
CA THR A 751 -29.20 -6.15 -17.44
C THR A 751 -30.31 -6.63 -16.49
N SER A 752 -30.43 -6.01 -15.32
CA SER A 752 -31.42 -6.38 -14.30
C SER A 752 -32.55 -5.36 -14.22
N PRO A 753 -33.80 -5.70 -14.58
CA PRO A 753 -34.93 -4.92 -14.11
C PRO A 753 -35.00 -5.08 -12.59
N GLU A 754 -34.96 -3.97 -11.86
CA GLU A 754 -35.42 -3.94 -10.47
C GLU A 754 -36.89 -4.40 -10.49
N ARG A 755 -37.14 -5.61 -9.96
CA ARG A 755 -38.48 -6.13 -9.72
C ARG A 755 -38.69 -6.34 -8.24
#